data_AF-A0AAD0IC98-F1
#
_entry.id   AF-A0AAD0IC98-F1
#
_cell.length_a   1.000
_cell.length_b   1.000
_cell.length_c   1.000
_cell.angle_alpha   90.00
_cell.angle_beta   90.00
_cell.angle_gamma   90.00
#
_symmetry.space_group_name_H-M   'P 1'
#
loop_
_entity.id
_entity.type
_entity.pdbx_description
1 polymer ?
#
loop_
_entity_poly.entity_id
_entity_poly.type
_entity_poly.pdbx_seq_one_letter_code
_entity_poly.pdbx_strand_id
1 'polypeptide(L)'
;MLNPKIINQYKNKKVDAASTMTDISGKNILMGFWHNWPSESGQGYQQGMFEEMALTGIHEAYNVVAVAFMKGSGIPTFKPYNLSDEAFRAEVAALNAQGRAVLISLGGADAHIELHAGQEEALAYEIIRLVEVYGFDGLDIDLEQAAITFADNRTVLPAALRMVREHYKTEGKHFIISMAPEFPYLRASKKLPVLKEITTYFPFLKDFVKLLESLTSGGAYLAYINALEDIYDFIAPQYYNQGGDGIWVDELNLWVTQNNDAHKKDFLYYLTDSLINGTRGFTKIPANRLAIGLPTNNDAAATGYVINPDDVKYALDKLQDDGNPIRGLMTWSVNWDNGISKDDHAYNWEFAKRYGYLTGGETPVPDKPSVPTGLRSTEQTPDSVKLVWSLSVGQNPVLRYELRRDNSVSLFADSPSHEDTGLQPGTTYSYQVRAIDVMNNTSAFSPAISVSTQAGNGGGAKPTPPFLSRTGVTDTSVSLEWTQSSSEAGLLEYQIARDRWPFMKVPADQPRVYTDENLTAGRTYTYFVVAKDIQGQWSEISNEVEVKTESEPYRPSLPVDFRSSGRTTTSITLDWSVSTDASGPFKYELFRDKLSLGSDATPPFTDGGLSHSNLYGYQIIATDSQGISSELSEEILETTKTEASPDRPTPPGNLRQTGATTTSVSLAWDKSDSVPGIKFYSVYRIGAARVPVGPEILACTLEGLTPGTVYQFIVGAYDTEDALSGPSNVVQASTSAALPEWKTATDYVKGDKVMHAGASYICLNPHTSQIDWYPGGAPTLWAPWTEQAAGRGFRDWPKEWQ
;
A
#
# COMPACT_ATOMS: atom_id res chain seq x y z
N MET A 1 27.73 -31.60 -15.32
CA MET A 1 26.59 -32.36 -15.88
C MET A 1 26.37 -33.57 -15.01
N LEU A 2 25.13 -33.79 -14.56
CA LEU A 2 24.76 -34.93 -13.73
C LEU A 2 25.04 -36.25 -14.45
N ASN A 3 25.34 -37.31 -13.69
CA ASN A 3 25.69 -38.62 -14.22
C ASN A 3 24.43 -39.31 -14.80
N PRO A 4 24.36 -39.54 -16.13
CA PRO A 4 23.18 -40.13 -16.76
C PRO A 4 22.87 -41.55 -16.25
N LYS A 5 23.89 -42.28 -15.78
CA LYS A 5 23.69 -43.63 -15.23
C LYS A 5 22.91 -43.62 -13.92
N ILE A 6 23.03 -42.56 -13.12
CA ILE A 6 22.28 -42.40 -11.86
C ILE A 6 20.84 -41.99 -12.19
N ILE A 7 20.67 -40.99 -13.06
CA ILE A 7 19.34 -40.52 -13.49
C ILE A 7 18.51 -41.66 -14.08
N ASN A 8 19.10 -42.49 -14.93
CA ASN A 8 18.42 -43.64 -15.54
C ASN A 8 17.93 -44.69 -14.54
N GLN A 9 18.38 -44.67 -13.28
CA GLN A 9 17.85 -45.55 -12.23
C GLN A 9 16.47 -45.11 -11.74
N TYR A 10 16.18 -43.81 -11.83
CA TYR A 10 14.92 -43.22 -11.38
C TYR A 10 13.89 -43.11 -12.50
N LYS A 11 14.35 -43.15 -13.76
CA LYS A 11 13.51 -42.90 -14.93
C LYS A 11 12.26 -43.76 -14.94
N ASN A 12 11.11 -43.11 -14.98
CA ASN A 12 9.84 -43.80 -15.02
C ASN A 12 9.68 -44.54 -16.36
N LYS A 13 9.22 -45.80 -16.30
CA LYS A 13 8.97 -46.62 -17.49
C LYS A 13 7.61 -46.33 -18.12
N LYS A 14 6.69 -45.72 -17.37
CA LYS A 14 5.37 -45.33 -17.82
C LYS A 14 5.44 -43.90 -18.36
N VAL A 15 5.02 -43.72 -19.60
CA VAL A 15 4.87 -42.40 -20.22
C VAL A 15 3.40 -41.99 -20.11
N ASP A 16 3.14 -40.93 -19.34
CA ASP A 16 1.82 -40.34 -19.14
C ASP A 16 1.91 -38.80 -19.14
N ALA A 17 0.80 -38.10 -18.90
CA ALA A 17 0.79 -36.64 -18.89
C ALA A 17 1.79 -36.04 -17.88
N ALA A 18 1.98 -36.71 -16.74
CA ALA A 18 3.00 -36.41 -15.73
C ALA A 18 4.46 -36.62 -16.18
N SER A 19 4.69 -37.07 -17.42
CA SER A 19 6.03 -37.14 -18.01
C SER A 19 6.39 -35.88 -18.81
N THR A 20 5.44 -34.98 -19.09
CA THR A 20 5.59 -33.94 -20.14
C THR A 20 5.99 -32.55 -19.63
N MET A 21 5.78 -32.25 -18.35
CA MET A 21 5.88 -30.91 -17.75
C MET A 21 4.92 -29.89 -18.37
N THR A 22 3.94 -29.46 -17.58
CA THR A 22 2.90 -28.52 -18.01
C THR A 22 3.48 -27.13 -18.29
N ASP A 23 3.23 -26.59 -19.49
CA ASP A 23 3.63 -25.23 -19.84
C ASP A 23 2.62 -24.18 -19.31
N ILE A 24 3.15 -23.28 -18.48
CA ILE A 24 2.43 -22.13 -17.93
C ILE A 24 2.70 -20.83 -18.71
N SER A 25 3.61 -20.83 -19.69
CA SER A 25 4.00 -19.62 -20.43
C SER A 25 2.80 -18.93 -21.09
N GLY A 26 2.79 -17.60 -21.06
CA GLY A 26 1.70 -16.80 -21.64
C GLY A 26 0.34 -16.87 -20.93
N LYS A 27 0.20 -17.64 -19.85
CA LYS A 27 -1.03 -17.75 -19.04
C LYS A 27 -0.87 -17.04 -17.71
N ASN A 28 -1.92 -16.38 -17.21
CA ASN A 28 -1.99 -15.98 -15.81
C ASN A 28 -2.08 -17.21 -14.91
N ILE A 29 -1.62 -17.08 -13.67
CA ILE A 29 -1.65 -18.17 -12.69
C ILE A 29 -2.62 -17.89 -11.55
N LEU A 30 -3.28 -18.96 -11.10
CA LEU A 30 -3.89 -19.04 -9.77
C LEU A 30 -3.22 -20.24 -9.10
N MET A 31 -2.22 -19.94 -8.30
CA MET A 31 -1.44 -20.93 -7.56
C MET A 31 -2.09 -21.20 -6.20
N GLY A 32 -2.18 -22.46 -5.79
CA GLY A 32 -2.65 -22.82 -4.45
C GLY A 32 -1.80 -23.92 -3.82
N PHE A 33 -1.50 -23.78 -2.53
CA PHE A 33 -0.82 -24.83 -1.78
C PHE A 33 -1.77 -25.98 -1.43
N TRP A 34 -1.31 -27.23 -1.54
CA TRP A 34 -2.02 -28.43 -1.13
C TRP A 34 -1.30 -29.16 0.00
N HIS A 35 -2.01 -29.51 1.06
CA HIS A 35 -1.47 -30.05 2.30
C HIS A 35 -1.25 -31.56 2.22
N ASN A 36 -0.01 -32.01 2.46
CA ASN A 36 0.35 -33.43 2.56
C ASN A 36 0.38 -33.92 4.01
N TRP A 37 -0.65 -33.61 4.80
CA TRP A 37 -0.82 -34.08 6.17
C TRP A 37 -2.33 -34.09 6.51
N PRO A 38 -2.76 -34.89 7.49
CA PRO A 38 -4.17 -34.95 7.88
C PRO A 38 -4.63 -33.65 8.55
N SER A 39 -5.94 -33.39 8.50
CA SER A 39 -6.56 -32.24 9.15
C SER A 39 -6.75 -32.48 10.65
N GLU A 40 -6.41 -31.50 11.48
CA GLU A 40 -6.59 -31.54 12.93
C GLU A 40 -7.65 -30.54 13.40
N SER A 41 -8.38 -30.89 14.46
CA SER A 41 -9.44 -30.04 15.04
C SER A 41 -8.86 -28.75 15.63
N GLY A 42 -9.41 -27.60 15.23
CA GLY A 42 -8.98 -26.29 15.74
C GLY A 42 -7.65 -25.77 15.19
N GLN A 43 -7.07 -26.40 14.16
CA GLN A 43 -5.75 -26.00 13.65
C GLN A 43 -5.75 -24.65 12.90
N GLY A 44 -6.91 -24.16 12.45
CA GLY A 44 -7.02 -22.88 11.78
C GLY A 44 -6.81 -21.71 12.74
N TYR A 45 -6.41 -20.55 12.23
CA TYR A 45 -6.21 -19.35 13.05
C TYR A 45 -7.48 -18.87 13.77
N GLN A 46 -8.67 -19.22 13.25
CA GLN A 46 -9.97 -18.99 13.90
C GLN A 46 -10.60 -20.30 14.39
N GLN A 47 -9.79 -21.34 14.60
CA GLN A 47 -10.17 -22.67 15.09
C GLN A 47 -11.02 -23.49 14.10
N GLY A 48 -11.00 -23.16 12.81
CA GLY A 48 -11.57 -23.99 11.75
C GLY A 48 -10.71 -25.20 11.39
N MET A 49 -11.18 -25.96 10.39
CA MET A 49 -10.52 -27.15 9.85
C MET A 49 -10.44 -27.07 8.33
N PHE A 50 -9.28 -27.39 7.75
CA PHE A 50 -9.15 -27.51 6.31
C PHE A 50 -9.71 -28.86 5.82
N GLU A 51 -10.08 -28.94 4.55
CA GLU A 51 -10.55 -30.18 3.92
C GLU A 51 -9.38 -31.06 3.47
N GLU A 52 -9.41 -32.34 3.86
CA GLU A 52 -8.53 -33.35 3.27
C GLU A 52 -9.08 -33.76 1.90
N MET A 53 -8.29 -33.62 0.84
CA MET A 53 -8.76 -33.88 -0.53
C MET A 53 -7.67 -34.51 -1.39
N ALA A 54 -8.08 -35.33 -2.37
CA ALA A 54 -7.22 -35.73 -3.47
C ALA A 54 -6.82 -34.52 -4.34
N LEU A 55 -5.71 -34.59 -5.06
CA LEU A 55 -5.32 -33.53 -6.01
C LEU A 55 -6.39 -33.33 -7.09
N THR A 56 -7.04 -34.41 -7.53
CA THR A 56 -8.16 -34.36 -8.49
C THR A 56 -9.41 -33.69 -7.94
N GLY A 57 -9.51 -33.50 -6.62
CA GLY A 57 -10.58 -32.75 -5.97
C GLY A 57 -10.34 -31.23 -5.96
N ILE A 58 -9.13 -30.78 -6.32
CA ILE A 58 -8.80 -29.35 -6.36
C ILE A 58 -9.55 -28.68 -7.51
N HIS A 59 -10.28 -27.62 -7.17
CA HIS A 59 -11.02 -26.77 -8.09
C HIS A 59 -10.19 -26.37 -9.33
N GLU A 60 -10.79 -26.47 -10.51
CA GLU A 60 -10.08 -26.37 -11.81
C GLU A 60 -9.43 -25.01 -12.09
N ALA A 61 -9.96 -23.94 -11.47
CA ALA A 61 -9.37 -22.61 -11.55
C ALA A 61 -7.90 -22.56 -11.06
N TYR A 62 -7.51 -23.43 -10.12
CA TYR A 62 -6.12 -23.56 -9.67
C TYR A 62 -5.30 -24.30 -10.74
N ASN A 63 -4.67 -23.52 -11.62
CA ASN A 63 -3.84 -24.02 -12.71
C ASN A 63 -2.37 -24.26 -12.33
N VAL A 64 -1.98 -23.88 -11.12
CA VAL A 64 -0.70 -24.26 -10.49
C VAL A 64 -1.01 -24.74 -9.07
N VAL A 65 -0.54 -25.93 -8.70
CA VAL A 65 -0.72 -26.51 -7.37
C VAL A 65 0.65 -26.76 -6.75
N ALA A 66 0.92 -26.25 -5.56
CA ALA A 66 2.17 -26.48 -4.85
C ALA A 66 1.96 -27.46 -3.70
N VAL A 67 2.60 -28.63 -3.76
CA VAL A 67 2.46 -29.68 -2.76
C VAL A 67 3.36 -29.37 -1.56
N ALA A 68 2.75 -29.18 -0.40
CA ALA A 68 3.41 -28.84 0.86
C ALA A 68 3.63 -30.11 1.71
N PHE A 69 4.84 -30.54 2.06
CA PHE A 69 6.16 -29.99 1.70
C PHE A 69 7.19 -31.12 1.49
N MET A 70 8.22 -30.83 0.70
CA MET A 70 9.51 -31.50 0.71
C MET A 70 10.31 -30.99 1.92
N LYS A 71 10.70 -31.90 2.82
CA LYS A 71 11.39 -31.58 4.09
C LYS A 71 12.21 -32.77 4.61
N GLY A 72 12.90 -32.59 5.74
CA GLY A 72 13.66 -33.65 6.43
C GLY A 72 15.12 -33.28 6.65
N SER A 73 15.80 -34.02 7.54
CA SER A 73 17.23 -33.84 7.84
C SER A 73 18.12 -34.44 6.74
N GLY A 74 19.23 -33.76 6.43
CA GLY A 74 20.10 -34.14 5.32
C GLY A 74 19.57 -33.62 3.98
N ILE A 75 19.42 -34.50 2.98
CA ILE A 75 18.80 -34.12 1.70
C ILE A 75 17.27 -34.17 1.89
N PRO A 76 16.55 -33.04 1.79
CA PRO A 76 15.11 -33.02 1.93
C PRO A 76 14.43 -33.95 0.92
N THR A 77 13.32 -34.56 1.29
CA THR A 77 12.57 -35.49 0.43
C THR A 77 11.07 -35.33 0.63
N PHE A 78 10.28 -36.04 -0.18
CA PHE A 78 8.83 -36.02 -0.13
C PHE A 78 8.25 -37.43 -0.27
N LYS A 79 7.17 -37.67 0.47
CA LYS A 79 6.32 -38.85 0.34
C LYS A 79 4.86 -38.50 0.63
N PRO A 80 3.90 -38.94 -0.20
CA PRO A 80 2.48 -38.76 0.09
C PRO A 80 2.09 -39.36 1.45
N TYR A 81 1.32 -38.65 2.27
CA TYR A 81 0.98 -39.11 3.62
C TYR A 81 -0.03 -40.27 3.62
N ASN A 82 -0.93 -40.31 2.64
CA ASN A 82 -2.06 -41.24 2.58
C ASN A 82 -2.25 -41.94 1.22
N LEU A 83 -1.34 -41.76 0.25
CA LEU A 83 -1.41 -42.37 -1.08
C LEU A 83 -0.16 -43.20 -1.39
N SER A 84 -0.30 -44.21 -2.26
CA SER A 84 0.86 -44.86 -2.87
C SER A 84 1.49 -43.94 -3.92
N ASP A 85 2.77 -44.17 -4.21
CA ASP A 85 3.51 -43.38 -5.21
C ASP A 85 2.80 -43.43 -6.59
N GLU A 86 2.29 -44.59 -7.01
CA GLU A 86 1.57 -44.75 -8.27
C GLU A 86 0.21 -44.03 -8.28
N ALA A 87 -0.51 -44.05 -7.17
CA ALA A 87 -1.80 -43.37 -7.04
C ALA A 87 -1.60 -41.85 -7.08
N PHE A 88 -0.65 -41.33 -6.32
CA PHE A 88 -0.31 -39.91 -6.32
C PHE A 88 0.14 -39.45 -7.71
N ARG A 89 1.02 -40.20 -8.38
CA ARG A 89 1.42 -39.90 -9.77
C ARG A 89 0.23 -39.87 -10.72
N ALA A 90 -0.73 -40.79 -10.57
CA ALA A 90 -1.91 -40.82 -11.42
C ALA A 90 -2.77 -39.55 -11.24
N GLU A 91 -2.87 -39.02 -10.02
CA GLU A 91 -3.56 -37.76 -9.78
C GLU A 91 -2.80 -36.55 -10.37
N VAL A 92 -1.47 -36.49 -10.23
CA VAL A 92 -0.64 -35.47 -10.90
C VAL A 92 -0.83 -35.52 -12.41
N ALA A 93 -0.81 -36.72 -13.00
CA ALA A 93 -1.05 -36.90 -14.43
C ALA A 93 -2.45 -36.43 -14.86
N ALA A 94 -3.46 -36.60 -14.02
CA ALA A 94 -4.81 -36.11 -14.30
C ALA A 94 -4.86 -34.57 -14.32
N LEU A 95 -4.15 -33.89 -13.42
CA LEU A 95 -4.02 -32.43 -13.43
C LEU A 95 -3.22 -31.94 -14.65
N ASN A 96 -2.10 -32.59 -14.96
CA ASN A 96 -1.30 -32.23 -16.14
C ASN A 96 -2.07 -32.42 -17.45
N ALA A 97 -2.93 -33.44 -17.56
CA ALA A 97 -3.80 -33.64 -18.71
C ALA A 97 -4.82 -32.49 -18.90
N GLN A 98 -5.12 -31.74 -17.83
CA GLN A 98 -5.94 -30.53 -17.86
C GLN A 98 -5.10 -29.26 -18.11
N GLY A 99 -3.79 -29.40 -18.31
CA GLY A 99 -2.87 -28.26 -18.46
C GLY A 99 -2.62 -27.51 -17.15
N ARG A 100 -2.73 -28.21 -16.01
CA ARG A 100 -2.47 -27.67 -14.66
C ARG A 100 -1.14 -28.21 -14.14
N ALA A 101 -0.26 -27.32 -13.69
CA ALA A 101 1.05 -27.69 -13.17
C ALA A 101 0.97 -28.09 -11.69
N VAL A 102 1.76 -29.07 -11.27
CA VAL A 102 1.93 -29.52 -9.89
C VAL A 102 3.41 -29.39 -9.51
N LEU A 103 3.70 -28.49 -8.58
CA LEU A 103 5.03 -28.23 -8.05
C LEU A 103 5.21 -28.97 -6.72
N ILE A 104 6.44 -29.32 -6.38
CA ILE A 104 6.80 -29.69 -5.00
C ILE A 104 7.32 -28.44 -4.28
N SER A 105 6.78 -28.08 -3.12
CA SER A 105 7.29 -26.95 -2.32
C SER A 105 8.30 -27.43 -1.30
N LEU A 106 9.49 -26.83 -1.30
CA LEU A 106 10.58 -27.08 -0.35
C LEU A 106 10.51 -26.03 0.76
N GLY A 107 10.12 -26.46 1.97
CA GLY A 107 9.96 -25.50 3.06
C GLY A 107 8.90 -25.84 4.10
N GLY A 108 8.30 -24.78 4.65
CA GLY A 108 7.34 -24.80 5.76
C GLY A 108 7.96 -24.53 7.13
N ALA A 109 7.17 -23.98 8.06
CA ALA A 109 7.57 -23.55 9.41
C ALA A 109 8.43 -24.54 10.22
N ASP A 110 8.18 -25.85 10.09
CA ASP A 110 8.91 -26.89 10.83
C ASP A 110 10.00 -27.59 9.99
N ALA A 111 10.31 -27.08 8.80
CA ALA A 111 11.30 -27.69 7.93
C ALA A 111 12.71 -27.28 8.35
N HIS A 112 13.34 -28.12 9.17
CA HIS A 112 14.77 -28.06 9.48
C HIS A 112 15.62 -28.43 8.23
N ILE A 113 15.60 -27.58 7.21
CA ILE A 113 16.37 -27.77 5.98
C ILE A 113 17.78 -27.23 6.21
N GLU A 114 18.75 -28.13 6.22
CA GLU A 114 20.15 -27.83 6.49
C GLU A 114 21.04 -28.51 5.44
N LEU A 115 21.23 -27.83 4.30
CA LEU A 115 22.09 -28.29 3.22
C LEU A 115 23.52 -27.84 3.44
N HIS A 116 24.48 -28.69 3.10
CA HIS A 116 25.91 -28.45 3.23
C HIS A 116 26.60 -28.45 1.87
N ALA A 117 27.65 -27.65 1.71
CA ALA A 117 28.46 -27.61 0.50
C ALA A 117 28.91 -29.03 0.09
N GLY A 118 28.79 -29.33 -1.21
CA GLY A 118 29.01 -30.69 -1.75
C GLY A 118 27.74 -31.54 -1.88
N GLN A 119 26.60 -31.07 -1.39
CA GLN A 119 25.29 -31.75 -1.53
C GLN A 119 24.49 -31.31 -2.77
N GLU A 120 25.04 -30.46 -3.64
CA GLU A 120 24.34 -29.89 -4.79
C GLU A 120 23.83 -30.98 -5.73
N GLU A 121 24.69 -31.95 -6.09
CA GLU A 121 24.30 -33.07 -6.95
C GLU A 121 23.31 -34.00 -6.25
N ALA A 122 23.50 -34.28 -4.96
CA ALA A 122 22.63 -35.16 -4.19
C ALA A 122 21.20 -34.61 -4.12
N LEU A 123 21.07 -33.29 -3.89
CA LEU A 123 19.78 -32.60 -3.94
C LEU A 123 19.19 -32.61 -5.37
N ALA A 124 20.00 -32.37 -6.40
CA ALA A 124 19.53 -32.41 -7.77
C ALA A 124 19.01 -33.80 -8.18
N TYR A 125 19.71 -34.87 -7.79
CA TYR A 125 19.25 -36.24 -8.03
C TYR A 125 17.95 -36.55 -7.28
N GLU A 126 17.79 -36.06 -6.05
CA GLU A 126 16.55 -36.25 -5.30
C GLU A 126 15.37 -35.51 -5.94
N ILE A 127 15.56 -34.26 -6.37
CA ILE A 127 14.53 -33.52 -7.11
C ILE A 127 14.15 -34.26 -8.41
N ILE A 128 15.13 -34.75 -9.18
CA ILE A 128 14.87 -35.55 -10.38
C ILE A 128 14.12 -36.84 -10.04
N ARG A 129 14.49 -37.53 -8.96
CA ARG A 129 13.77 -38.73 -8.49
C ARG A 129 12.32 -38.40 -8.17
N LEU A 130 12.04 -37.29 -7.48
CA LEU A 130 10.67 -36.86 -7.15
C LEU A 130 9.84 -36.57 -8.41
N VAL A 131 10.44 -35.93 -9.42
CA VAL A 131 9.78 -35.72 -10.72
C VAL A 131 9.47 -37.05 -11.41
N GLU A 132 10.43 -37.97 -11.48
CA GLU A 132 10.22 -39.25 -12.14
C GLU A 132 9.22 -40.16 -11.40
N VAL A 133 9.23 -40.13 -10.06
CA VAL A 133 8.30 -40.93 -9.24
C VAL A 133 6.91 -40.33 -9.25
N TYR A 134 6.76 -39.04 -8.91
CA TYR A 134 5.46 -38.42 -8.65
C TYR A 134 4.93 -37.55 -9.80
N GLY A 135 5.79 -37.11 -10.72
CA GLY A 135 5.35 -36.33 -11.88
C GLY A 135 5.41 -34.81 -11.73
N PHE A 136 6.12 -34.29 -10.73
CA PHE A 136 6.19 -32.84 -10.49
C PHE A 136 6.71 -32.07 -11.71
N ASP A 137 6.07 -30.93 -12.00
CA ASP A 137 6.42 -30.03 -13.10
C ASP A 137 7.49 -29.00 -12.71
N GLY A 138 7.80 -28.88 -11.41
CA GLY A 138 8.71 -27.87 -10.89
C GLY A 138 8.87 -27.91 -9.37
N LEU A 139 9.59 -26.92 -8.84
CA LEU A 139 9.80 -26.73 -7.41
C LEU A 139 9.51 -25.29 -6.99
N ASP A 140 8.85 -25.16 -5.84
CA ASP A 140 8.62 -23.90 -5.14
C ASP A 140 9.55 -23.77 -3.93
N ILE A 141 10.12 -22.58 -3.70
CA ILE A 141 10.98 -22.29 -2.55
C ILE A 141 10.17 -21.54 -1.50
N ASP A 142 9.79 -22.23 -0.43
CA ASP A 142 9.02 -21.70 0.70
C ASP A 142 9.80 -21.77 2.02
N LEU A 143 11.05 -21.28 1.98
CA LEU A 143 11.93 -21.27 3.15
C LEU A 143 11.54 -20.15 4.11
N GLU A 144 11.26 -20.50 5.35
CA GLU A 144 10.89 -19.56 6.41
C GLU A 144 12.05 -19.29 7.37
N GLN A 145 12.11 -18.07 7.92
CA GLN A 145 12.97 -17.63 9.02
C GLN A 145 14.41 -18.21 9.00
N ALA A 146 14.71 -19.12 9.93
CA ALA A 146 16.05 -19.65 10.15
C ALA A 146 16.56 -20.41 8.92
N ALA A 147 15.69 -21.13 8.19
CA ALA A 147 16.07 -21.95 7.03
C ALA A 147 16.67 -21.11 5.89
N ILE A 148 16.31 -19.82 5.79
CA ILE A 148 16.82 -18.90 4.76
C ILE A 148 18.34 -18.74 4.87
N THR A 149 18.88 -18.72 6.09
CA THR A 149 20.31 -18.50 6.35
C THR A 149 21.04 -19.71 6.89
N PHE A 150 20.33 -20.83 7.10
CA PHE A 150 20.92 -22.01 7.71
C PHE A 150 21.90 -22.73 6.80
N ALA A 151 23.00 -23.20 7.40
CA ALA A 151 24.09 -23.91 6.71
C ALA A 151 24.48 -23.26 5.36
N ASP A 152 24.53 -24.04 4.30
CA ASP A 152 24.91 -23.62 2.95
C ASP A 152 23.68 -23.58 2.00
N ASN A 153 22.45 -23.49 2.54
CA ASN A 153 21.21 -23.48 1.75
C ASN A 153 21.26 -22.46 0.59
N ARG A 154 21.78 -21.25 0.85
CA ARG A 154 21.89 -20.14 -0.11
C ARG A 154 22.76 -20.43 -1.32
N THR A 155 23.66 -21.40 -1.24
CA THR A 155 24.53 -21.79 -2.35
C THR A 155 24.12 -23.14 -2.92
N VAL A 156 23.75 -24.09 -2.06
CA VAL A 156 23.46 -25.47 -2.48
C VAL A 156 22.14 -25.55 -3.26
N LEU A 157 21.08 -24.92 -2.75
CA LEU A 157 19.76 -24.98 -3.38
C LEU A 157 19.75 -24.34 -4.79
N PRO A 158 20.26 -23.10 -4.99
CA PRO A 158 20.34 -22.53 -6.34
C PRO A 158 21.20 -23.35 -7.30
N ALA A 159 22.33 -23.90 -6.83
CA ALA A 159 23.20 -24.73 -7.67
C ALA A 159 22.49 -26.02 -8.10
N ALA A 160 21.80 -26.70 -7.18
CA ALA A 160 21.02 -27.90 -7.50
C ALA A 160 19.89 -27.59 -8.50
N LEU A 161 19.12 -26.52 -8.28
CA LEU A 161 18.03 -26.12 -9.19
C LEU A 161 18.53 -25.79 -10.60
N ARG A 162 19.70 -25.18 -10.73
CA ARG A 162 20.35 -24.97 -12.04
C ARG A 162 20.67 -26.28 -12.74
N MET A 163 21.18 -27.28 -12.00
CA MET A 163 21.46 -28.61 -12.57
C MET A 163 20.17 -29.31 -13.03
N VAL A 164 19.09 -29.21 -12.25
CA VAL A 164 17.77 -29.78 -12.59
C VAL A 164 17.16 -29.08 -13.81
N ARG A 165 17.18 -27.74 -13.85
CA ARG A 165 16.67 -26.95 -14.99
C ARG A 165 17.44 -27.27 -16.27
N GLU A 166 18.76 -27.36 -16.22
CA GLU A 166 19.58 -27.72 -17.38
C GLU A 166 19.30 -29.17 -17.83
N HIS A 167 19.15 -30.11 -16.89
CA HIS A 167 18.79 -31.49 -17.22
C HIS A 167 17.49 -31.56 -18.03
N TYR A 168 16.39 -31.00 -17.51
CA TYR A 168 15.09 -31.07 -18.21
C TYR A 168 15.04 -30.24 -19.48
N LYS A 169 15.81 -29.15 -19.56
CA LYS A 169 16.00 -28.41 -20.81
C LYS A 169 16.59 -29.28 -21.92
N THR A 170 17.53 -30.19 -21.61
CA THR A 170 18.05 -31.14 -22.62
C THR A 170 17.01 -32.16 -23.09
N GLU A 171 15.95 -32.38 -22.33
CA GLU A 171 14.81 -33.22 -22.72
C GLU A 171 13.69 -32.42 -23.41
N GLY A 172 13.88 -31.12 -23.66
CA GLY A 172 12.86 -30.24 -24.23
C GLY A 172 11.72 -29.89 -23.27
N LYS A 173 11.94 -30.04 -21.96
CA LYS A 173 10.97 -29.76 -20.90
C LYS A 173 11.38 -28.51 -20.11
N HIS A 174 10.41 -27.88 -19.46
CA HIS A 174 10.60 -26.66 -18.69
C HIS A 174 10.24 -26.87 -17.22
N PHE A 175 11.24 -27.16 -16.38
CA PHE A 175 11.05 -27.43 -14.96
C PHE A 175 10.80 -26.15 -14.16
N ILE A 176 9.57 -25.87 -13.77
CA ILE A 176 9.16 -24.58 -13.17
C ILE A 176 9.91 -24.30 -11.86
N ILE A 177 10.34 -23.06 -11.65
CA ILE A 177 10.94 -22.60 -10.40
C ILE A 177 10.15 -21.39 -9.89
N SER A 178 9.53 -21.53 -8.71
CA SER A 178 8.84 -20.44 -8.01
C SER A 178 9.40 -20.20 -6.62
N MET A 179 8.98 -19.10 -6.00
CA MET A 179 9.38 -18.70 -4.64
C MET A 179 8.19 -18.07 -3.93
N ALA A 180 7.98 -18.41 -2.66
CA ALA A 180 6.89 -17.87 -1.83
C ALA A 180 7.40 -17.14 -0.56
N PRO A 181 8.28 -16.12 -0.67
CA PRO A 181 8.84 -15.42 0.50
C PRO A 181 7.79 -14.65 1.30
N GLU A 182 7.95 -14.55 2.61
CA GLU A 182 7.30 -13.47 3.38
C GLU A 182 7.71 -12.11 2.81
N PHE A 183 6.75 -11.21 2.55
CA PHE A 183 7.07 -9.96 1.84
C PHE A 183 8.16 -9.10 2.51
N PRO A 184 8.34 -9.06 3.86
CA PRO A 184 9.43 -8.31 4.48
C PRO A 184 10.83 -8.78 4.06
N TYR A 185 10.98 -10.04 3.63
CA TYR A 185 12.25 -10.58 3.12
C TYR A 185 12.68 -9.98 1.79
N LEU A 186 11.83 -9.17 1.16
CA LEU A 186 12.09 -8.51 -0.12
C LEU A 186 12.54 -7.05 0.04
N ARG A 187 12.73 -6.58 1.27
CA ARG A 187 13.32 -5.26 1.53
C ARG A 187 14.73 -5.18 0.93
N ALA A 188 15.05 -4.10 0.23
CA ALA A 188 16.40 -3.87 -0.27
C ALA A 188 17.37 -3.65 0.90
N SER A 189 18.47 -4.41 0.95
CA SER A 189 19.49 -4.21 1.98
C SER A 189 20.10 -2.82 1.83
N LYS A 190 19.87 -1.90 2.78
CA LYS A 190 20.86 -0.86 3.04
C LYS A 190 22.06 -1.57 3.64
N LYS A 191 23.18 -1.66 2.90
CA LYS A 191 24.46 -2.04 3.51
C LYS A 191 24.74 -1.04 4.63
N LEU A 192 24.45 -1.41 5.86
CA LEU A 192 24.90 -0.71 7.05
C LEU A 192 26.32 -1.22 7.35
N PRO A 193 27.38 -0.42 7.16
CA PRO A 193 28.76 -0.90 7.31
C PRO A 193 29.18 -1.20 8.76
N VAL A 194 28.27 -1.19 9.74
CA VAL A 194 28.62 -0.99 11.16
C VAL A 194 27.97 -2.02 12.12
N LEU A 195 27.27 -3.08 11.67
CA LEU A 195 26.63 -4.00 12.63
C LEU A 195 27.55 -5.09 13.22
N LYS A 196 28.60 -5.51 12.50
CA LYS A 196 29.53 -6.55 12.98
C LYS A 196 30.44 -6.07 14.13
N GLU A 197 30.68 -4.76 14.22
CA GLU A 197 31.50 -4.17 15.28
C GLU A 197 30.68 -3.96 16.57
N ILE A 198 29.38 -3.64 16.48
CA ILE A 198 28.52 -3.38 17.66
C ILE A 198 28.41 -4.59 18.58
N THR A 199 28.25 -5.81 18.04
CA THR A 199 28.16 -7.05 18.83
C THR A 199 29.50 -7.51 19.43
N THR A 200 30.61 -6.94 18.94
CA THR A 200 31.94 -7.16 19.51
C THR A 200 32.16 -6.33 20.79
N TYR A 201 31.47 -5.19 20.92
CA TYR A 201 31.64 -4.27 22.05
C TYR A 201 30.43 -4.19 23.01
N PHE A 202 29.23 -4.64 22.59
CA PHE A 202 28.01 -4.63 23.41
C PHE A 202 27.29 -5.99 23.38
N PRO A 203 27.71 -6.96 24.23
CA PRO A 203 27.22 -8.34 24.18
C PRO A 203 25.71 -8.49 24.46
N PHE A 204 25.13 -7.56 25.24
CA PHE A 204 23.70 -7.54 25.60
C PHE A 204 22.79 -7.02 24.48
N LEU A 205 23.35 -6.35 23.46
CA LEU A 205 22.62 -5.93 22.26
C LEU A 205 22.50 -7.07 21.23
N LYS A 206 22.98 -8.28 21.52
CA LYS A 206 22.87 -9.42 20.58
C LYS A 206 21.44 -9.69 20.14
N ASP A 207 20.48 -9.60 21.05
CA ASP A 207 19.08 -9.88 20.72
C ASP A 207 18.40 -8.71 20.01
N PHE A 208 18.82 -7.47 20.30
CA PHE A 208 18.40 -6.26 19.58
C PHE A 208 19.04 -6.16 18.18
N VAL A 209 20.29 -6.62 18.02
CA VAL A 209 20.96 -6.75 16.72
C VAL A 209 20.37 -7.90 15.93
N LYS A 210 20.01 -9.03 16.54
CA LYS A 210 19.22 -10.08 15.89
C LYS A 210 17.85 -9.58 15.45
N LEU A 211 17.20 -8.74 16.26
CA LEU A 211 15.93 -8.09 15.90
C LEU A 211 16.12 -7.11 14.73
N LEU A 212 17.20 -6.32 14.71
CA LEU A 212 17.54 -5.44 13.58
C LEU A 212 18.02 -6.20 12.33
N GLU A 213 18.66 -7.35 12.50
CA GLU A 213 19.04 -8.29 11.43
C GLU A 213 17.81 -9.01 10.86
N SER A 214 16.83 -9.38 11.71
CA SER A 214 15.54 -9.92 11.28
C SER A 214 14.67 -8.85 10.61
N LEU A 215 14.83 -7.58 10.97
CA LEU A 215 14.25 -6.42 10.28
C LEU A 215 15.05 -6.00 9.03
N THR A 216 16.22 -6.59 8.76
CA THR A 216 17.02 -6.42 7.52
C THR A 216 17.12 -7.71 6.69
N SER A 217 16.22 -8.67 6.97
CA SER A 217 16.04 -9.99 6.33
C SER A 217 15.96 -9.95 4.81
N GLY A 218 15.60 -8.79 4.25
CA GLY A 218 15.89 -8.37 2.88
C GLY A 218 17.13 -9.01 2.24
N GLY A 219 18.31 -8.85 2.84
CA GLY A 219 19.57 -9.26 2.22
C GLY A 219 19.76 -10.78 2.03
N ALA A 220 19.12 -11.62 2.86
CA ALA A 220 19.36 -13.06 2.87
C ALA A 220 18.53 -13.79 1.81
N TYR A 221 17.24 -13.47 1.69
CA TYR A 221 16.38 -14.08 0.68
C TYR A 221 16.73 -13.58 -0.73
N LEU A 222 17.14 -12.31 -0.86
CA LEU A 222 17.63 -11.76 -2.12
C LEU A 222 18.83 -12.53 -2.70
N ALA A 223 19.59 -13.27 -1.89
CA ALA A 223 20.65 -14.13 -2.41
C ALA A 223 20.09 -15.25 -3.31
N TYR A 224 18.94 -15.84 -2.96
CA TYR A 224 18.27 -16.85 -3.80
C TYR A 224 17.74 -16.23 -5.10
N ILE A 225 17.06 -15.09 -5.00
CA ILE A 225 16.54 -14.35 -6.17
C ILE A 225 17.68 -14.02 -7.13
N ASN A 226 18.76 -13.39 -6.63
CA ASN A 226 19.92 -13.04 -7.44
C ASN A 226 20.61 -14.28 -8.03
N ALA A 227 20.72 -15.37 -7.27
CA ALA A 227 21.34 -16.61 -7.73
C ALA A 227 20.48 -17.37 -8.76
N LEU A 228 19.22 -17.01 -8.94
CA LEU A 228 18.25 -17.66 -9.84
C LEU A 228 17.61 -16.70 -10.84
N GLU A 229 18.07 -15.45 -10.94
CA GLU A 229 17.45 -14.36 -11.70
C GLU A 229 17.15 -14.68 -13.18
N ASP A 230 18.01 -15.48 -13.80
CA ASP A 230 17.87 -15.93 -15.19
C ASP A 230 16.95 -17.15 -15.36
N ILE A 231 16.61 -17.88 -14.29
CA ILE A 231 15.90 -19.16 -14.39
C ILE A 231 14.61 -19.29 -13.60
N TYR A 232 14.32 -18.45 -12.60
CA TYR A 232 13.01 -18.47 -11.93
C TYR A 232 11.90 -18.02 -12.87
N ASP A 233 10.72 -18.61 -12.71
CA ASP A 233 9.55 -18.34 -13.53
C ASP A 233 8.68 -17.24 -12.91
N PHE A 234 8.46 -17.29 -11.59
CA PHE A 234 7.78 -16.23 -10.85
C PHE A 234 8.07 -16.27 -9.34
N ILE A 235 7.82 -15.15 -8.67
CA ILE A 235 7.88 -14.99 -7.22
C ILE A 235 6.48 -14.59 -6.75
N ALA A 236 5.96 -15.23 -5.71
CA ALA A 236 4.64 -15.01 -5.15
C ALA A 236 4.74 -14.67 -3.65
N PRO A 237 5.10 -13.42 -3.29
CA PRO A 237 5.35 -13.09 -1.89
C PRO A 237 4.08 -13.19 -1.07
N GLN A 238 4.21 -13.67 0.17
CA GLN A 238 3.11 -13.82 1.12
C GLN A 238 2.72 -12.46 1.67
N TYR A 239 1.53 -11.96 1.33
CA TYR A 239 0.96 -10.70 1.84
C TYR A 239 0.07 -10.97 3.07
N TYR A 240 0.46 -11.94 3.88
CA TYR A 240 -0.25 -12.41 5.06
C TYR A 240 0.74 -12.79 6.18
N ASN A 241 0.21 -12.94 7.40
CA ASN A 241 0.95 -13.23 8.63
C ASN A 241 1.97 -12.16 9.09
N GLN A 242 2.14 -11.06 8.37
CA GLN A 242 3.03 -9.94 8.72
C GLN A 242 2.20 -8.68 9.02
N GLY A 243 1.23 -8.82 9.94
CA GLY A 243 0.18 -7.81 10.15
C GLY A 243 0.70 -6.41 10.51
N GLY A 244 1.77 -6.32 11.29
CA GLY A 244 2.38 -5.05 11.69
C GLY A 244 3.25 -4.40 10.62
N ASP A 245 3.65 -5.16 9.60
CA ASP A 245 4.45 -4.67 8.49
C ASP A 245 3.60 -3.88 7.49
N GLY A 246 4.23 -2.90 6.87
CA GLY A 246 3.55 -1.97 5.97
C GLY A 246 4.49 -1.14 5.14
N ILE A 247 3.92 -0.15 4.47
CA ILE A 247 4.63 0.78 3.60
C ILE A 247 4.13 2.20 3.84
N TRP A 248 5.08 3.14 3.81
CA TRP A 248 4.75 4.55 3.75
C TRP A 248 4.37 4.91 2.31
N VAL A 249 3.17 5.46 2.12
CA VAL A 249 2.65 5.86 0.81
C VAL A 249 2.53 7.37 0.79
N ASP A 250 3.45 8.03 0.08
CA ASP A 250 3.50 9.50 -0.03
C ASP A 250 2.19 10.05 -0.64
N GLU A 251 1.63 9.32 -1.61
CA GLU A 251 0.39 9.69 -2.31
C GLU A 251 -0.85 9.73 -1.39
N LEU A 252 -0.79 9.01 -0.27
CA LEU A 252 -1.84 8.96 0.74
C LEU A 252 -1.45 9.68 2.03
N ASN A 253 -0.19 10.11 2.15
CA ASN A 253 0.42 10.59 3.38
C ASN A 253 0.12 9.66 4.58
N LEU A 254 0.23 8.35 4.34
CA LEU A 254 -0.25 7.32 5.27
C LEU A 254 0.71 6.13 5.35
N TRP A 255 0.89 5.59 6.55
CA TRP A 255 1.46 4.26 6.76
C TRP A 255 0.39 3.19 6.57
N VAL A 256 0.49 2.42 5.49
CA VAL A 256 -0.46 1.37 5.15
C VAL A 256 0.10 0.01 5.57
N THR A 257 -0.49 -0.60 6.60
CA THR A 257 -0.12 -1.94 7.09
C THR A 257 -0.88 -3.05 6.37
N GLN A 258 -0.31 -4.25 6.37
CA GLN A 258 -0.92 -5.45 5.79
C GLN A 258 -2.26 -5.81 6.44
N ASN A 259 -2.43 -5.52 7.74
CA ASN A 259 -3.68 -5.75 8.47
C ASN A 259 -4.70 -4.59 8.40
N ASN A 260 -4.45 -3.55 7.60
CA ASN A 260 -5.38 -2.42 7.47
C ASN A 260 -6.43 -2.72 6.39
N ASP A 261 -7.60 -3.23 6.80
CA ASP A 261 -8.67 -3.59 5.87
C ASP A 261 -9.32 -2.37 5.20
N ALA A 262 -9.36 -1.21 5.86
CA ALA A 262 -9.88 0.03 5.26
C ALA A 262 -9.03 0.52 4.08
N HIS A 263 -7.75 0.15 4.06
CA HIS A 263 -6.80 0.48 3.00
C HIS A 263 -6.25 -0.77 2.30
N LYS A 264 -7.01 -1.87 2.27
CA LYS A 264 -6.53 -3.12 1.69
C LYS A 264 -6.14 -2.98 0.22
N LYS A 265 -7.00 -2.34 -0.59
CA LYS A 265 -6.71 -2.09 -2.01
C LYS A 265 -5.43 -1.27 -2.23
N ASP A 266 -5.17 -0.31 -1.34
CA ASP A 266 -3.98 0.54 -1.38
C ASP A 266 -2.75 -0.27 -0.98
N PHE A 267 -2.84 -1.08 0.07
CA PHE A 267 -1.78 -2.00 0.48
C PHE A 267 -1.38 -2.94 -0.67
N LEU A 268 -2.37 -3.61 -1.27
CA LEU A 268 -2.16 -4.55 -2.38
C LEU A 268 -1.48 -3.86 -3.57
N TYR A 269 -2.00 -2.70 -3.99
CA TYR A 269 -1.44 -1.95 -5.12
C TYR A 269 -0.03 -1.42 -4.82
N TYR A 270 0.15 -0.64 -3.76
CA TYR A 270 1.41 0.07 -3.50
C TYR A 270 2.54 -0.87 -3.08
N LEU A 271 2.27 -2.00 -2.41
CA LEU A 271 3.31 -3.00 -2.12
C LEU A 271 3.76 -3.70 -3.41
N THR A 272 2.81 -4.05 -4.28
CA THR A 272 3.10 -4.68 -5.57
C THR A 272 3.87 -3.72 -6.49
N ASP A 273 3.43 -2.45 -6.58
CA ASP A 273 4.14 -1.38 -7.28
C ASP A 273 5.57 -1.21 -6.77
N SER A 274 5.76 -1.24 -5.44
CA SER A 274 7.08 -1.11 -4.81
C SER A 274 8.03 -2.24 -5.20
N LEU A 275 7.53 -3.47 -5.30
CA LEU A 275 8.29 -4.61 -5.78
C LEU A 275 8.57 -4.52 -7.28
N ILE A 276 7.63 -4.03 -8.08
CA ILE A 276 7.82 -3.88 -9.54
C ILE A 276 8.88 -2.83 -9.86
N ASN A 277 8.90 -1.75 -9.08
CA ASN A 277 9.74 -0.58 -9.34
C ASN A 277 11.00 -0.51 -8.47
N GLY A 278 11.11 -1.36 -7.44
CA GLY A 278 12.22 -1.31 -6.48
C GLY A 278 12.21 -0.02 -5.64
N THR A 279 11.02 0.43 -5.25
CA THR A 279 10.79 1.66 -4.47
C THR A 279 10.36 1.33 -3.04
N ARG A 280 10.16 2.36 -2.19
CA ARG A 280 9.70 2.22 -0.79
C ARG A 280 10.50 1.21 0.06
N GLY A 281 11.78 1.05 -0.29
CA GLY A 281 12.71 0.15 0.38
C GLY A 281 12.61 -1.32 -0.02
N PHE A 282 12.01 -1.66 -1.16
CA PHE A 282 11.92 -3.03 -1.69
C PHE A 282 12.86 -3.28 -2.86
N THR A 283 13.24 -4.55 -3.06
CA THR A 283 13.94 -4.98 -4.27
C THR A 283 13.02 -4.91 -5.48
N LYS A 284 13.62 -4.83 -6.66
CA LYS A 284 12.90 -4.91 -7.92
C LYS A 284 12.64 -6.37 -8.32
N ILE A 285 11.42 -6.69 -8.73
CA ILE A 285 10.98 -7.95 -9.34
C ILE A 285 10.18 -7.62 -10.60
N PRO A 286 10.45 -8.23 -11.77
CA PRO A 286 9.68 -7.98 -12.98
C PRO A 286 8.18 -8.29 -12.80
N ALA A 287 7.28 -7.39 -13.21
CA ALA A 287 5.82 -7.56 -13.05
C ALA A 287 5.31 -8.88 -13.64
N ASN A 288 5.76 -9.24 -14.84
CA ASN A 288 5.40 -10.48 -15.52
C ASN A 288 5.94 -11.76 -14.84
N ARG A 289 6.73 -11.62 -13.77
CA ARG A 289 7.24 -12.70 -12.91
C ARG A 289 6.84 -12.49 -11.44
N LEU A 290 5.89 -11.62 -11.16
CA LEU A 290 5.40 -11.34 -9.81
C LEU A 290 3.95 -11.82 -9.68
N ALA A 291 3.60 -12.51 -8.61
CA ALA A 291 2.24 -12.82 -8.22
C ALA A 291 1.98 -12.34 -6.78
N ILE A 292 0.72 -12.12 -6.39
CA ILE A 292 0.37 -11.73 -5.01
C ILE A 292 -0.08 -12.98 -4.25
N GLY A 293 0.56 -13.27 -3.11
CA GLY A 293 0.18 -14.34 -2.20
C GLY A 293 -0.85 -13.88 -1.16
N LEU A 294 -2.03 -14.47 -1.14
CA LEU A 294 -3.13 -14.10 -0.22
C LEU A 294 -3.63 -15.33 0.56
N PRO A 295 -4.16 -15.18 1.78
CA PRO A 295 -4.81 -16.30 2.44
C PRO A 295 -6.22 -16.48 1.90
N THR A 296 -6.70 -17.73 1.80
CA THR A 296 -8.04 -18.01 1.25
C THR A 296 -9.16 -17.47 2.13
N ASN A 297 -8.95 -17.48 3.44
CA ASN A 297 -9.88 -17.04 4.48
C ASN A 297 -9.12 -16.76 5.79
N ASN A 298 -9.85 -16.34 6.83
CA ASN A 298 -9.28 -16.01 8.14
C ASN A 298 -8.75 -17.23 8.92
N ASP A 299 -9.12 -18.46 8.57
CA ASP A 299 -8.53 -19.65 9.19
C ASP A 299 -7.15 -19.99 8.61
N ALA A 300 -6.89 -19.59 7.36
CA ALA A 300 -5.65 -19.91 6.67
C ALA A 300 -4.45 -19.06 7.15
N ALA A 301 -4.68 -17.84 7.61
CA ALA A 301 -3.63 -16.95 8.13
C ALA A 301 -4.14 -16.03 9.24
N ALA A 302 -3.26 -15.63 10.15
CA ALA A 302 -3.58 -14.73 11.26
C ALA A 302 -4.08 -13.36 10.80
N THR A 303 -3.48 -12.84 9.74
CA THR A 303 -3.78 -11.53 9.16
C THR A 303 -3.53 -11.56 7.66
N GLY A 304 -4.20 -10.69 6.90
CA GLY A 304 -3.96 -10.52 5.46
C GLY A 304 -5.12 -10.93 4.55
N TYR A 305 -6.13 -11.64 5.08
CA TYR A 305 -7.35 -11.97 4.35
C TYR A 305 -8.01 -10.71 3.76
N VAL A 306 -8.46 -10.84 2.51
CA VAL A 306 -9.09 -9.75 1.78
C VAL A 306 -10.60 -9.90 1.91
N ILE A 307 -11.18 -9.14 2.83
CA ILE A 307 -12.62 -9.17 3.13
C ILE A 307 -13.43 -8.78 1.88
N ASN A 308 -13.10 -7.64 1.28
CA ASN A 308 -13.76 -7.15 0.07
C ASN A 308 -13.04 -7.62 -1.20
N PRO A 309 -13.63 -8.51 -2.02
CA PRO A 309 -12.97 -9.03 -3.22
C PRO A 309 -12.66 -7.95 -4.28
N ASP A 310 -13.39 -6.84 -4.26
CA ASP A 310 -13.15 -5.72 -5.18
C ASP A 310 -11.79 -5.03 -4.93
N ASP A 311 -11.18 -5.20 -3.75
CA ASP A 311 -9.87 -4.62 -3.46
C ASP A 311 -8.75 -5.29 -4.25
N VAL A 312 -8.82 -6.62 -4.43
CA VAL A 312 -7.89 -7.35 -5.31
C VAL A 312 -8.13 -6.94 -6.76
N LYS A 313 -9.40 -6.90 -7.18
CA LYS A 313 -9.77 -6.49 -8.54
C LYS A 313 -9.24 -5.09 -8.87
N TYR A 314 -9.44 -4.13 -7.96
CA TYR A 314 -8.93 -2.78 -8.09
C TYR A 314 -7.41 -2.76 -8.25
N ALA A 315 -6.67 -3.47 -7.39
CA ALA A 315 -5.21 -3.49 -7.46
C ALA A 315 -4.71 -4.08 -8.79
N LEU A 316 -5.31 -5.18 -9.26
CA LEU A 316 -4.96 -5.82 -10.54
C LEU A 316 -5.29 -4.94 -11.74
N ASP A 317 -6.50 -4.36 -11.78
CA ASP A 317 -6.95 -3.48 -12.86
C ASP A 317 -6.05 -2.21 -12.90
N LYS A 318 -5.70 -1.66 -11.74
CA LYS A 318 -4.79 -0.50 -11.66
C LYS A 318 -3.36 -0.82 -12.11
N LEU A 319 -2.80 -1.96 -11.71
CA LEU A 319 -1.48 -2.41 -12.18
C LEU A 319 -1.46 -2.62 -13.70
N GLN A 320 -2.55 -3.18 -14.25
CA GLN A 320 -2.75 -3.34 -15.69
C GLN A 320 -2.78 -1.97 -16.40
N ASP A 321 -3.56 -1.01 -15.89
CA ASP A 321 -3.67 0.35 -16.44
C ASP A 321 -2.34 1.11 -16.39
N ASP A 322 -1.55 0.89 -15.34
CA ASP A 322 -0.21 1.45 -15.17
C ASP A 322 0.86 0.72 -16.04
N GLY A 323 0.43 -0.23 -16.89
CA GLY A 323 1.31 -0.95 -17.83
C GLY A 323 2.13 -2.08 -17.21
N ASN A 324 1.80 -2.48 -15.98
CA ASN A 324 2.51 -3.49 -15.20
C ASN A 324 1.61 -4.70 -14.83
N PRO A 325 0.98 -5.39 -15.80
CA PRO A 325 0.18 -6.57 -15.49
C PRO A 325 1.06 -7.64 -14.84
N ILE A 326 0.61 -8.12 -13.69
CA ILE A 326 1.34 -9.13 -12.92
C ILE A 326 0.99 -10.55 -13.38
N ARG A 327 1.78 -11.53 -12.92
CA ARG A 327 1.67 -12.94 -13.31
C ARG A 327 0.39 -13.61 -12.83
N GLY A 328 -0.18 -13.19 -11.72
CA GLY A 328 -1.41 -13.74 -11.15
C GLY A 328 -1.45 -13.71 -9.63
N LEU A 329 -2.14 -14.69 -9.04
CA LEU A 329 -2.31 -14.83 -7.59
C LEU A 329 -1.78 -16.18 -7.09
N MET A 330 -1.37 -16.21 -5.84
CA MET A 330 -1.06 -17.40 -5.07
C MET A 330 -1.92 -17.42 -3.80
N THR A 331 -2.26 -18.60 -3.30
CA THR A 331 -2.93 -18.70 -2.01
C THR A 331 -2.47 -19.83 -1.11
N TRP A 332 -2.44 -19.51 0.18
CA TRP A 332 -2.46 -20.47 1.26
C TRP A 332 -3.90 -20.57 1.77
N SER A 333 -4.64 -21.66 1.52
CA SER A 333 -4.28 -22.83 0.69
C SER A 333 -5.54 -23.46 0.06
N VAL A 334 -5.40 -24.36 -0.92
CA VAL A 334 -6.58 -24.99 -1.56
C VAL A 334 -7.39 -25.83 -0.57
N ASN A 335 -6.73 -26.42 0.43
CA ASN A 335 -7.40 -27.16 1.50
C ASN A 335 -8.23 -26.24 2.39
N TRP A 336 -7.70 -25.05 2.71
CA TRP A 336 -8.43 -24.05 3.47
C TRP A 336 -9.58 -23.44 2.67
N ASP A 337 -9.45 -23.30 1.35
CA ASP A 337 -10.50 -22.74 0.48
C ASP A 337 -11.80 -23.55 0.53
N ASN A 338 -11.70 -24.87 0.72
CA ASN A 338 -12.85 -25.76 0.85
C ASN A 338 -13.05 -26.29 2.28
N GLY A 339 -12.35 -25.72 3.26
CA GLY A 339 -12.51 -26.09 4.67
C GLY A 339 -13.81 -25.59 5.30
N ILE A 340 -13.88 -25.71 6.62
CA ILE A 340 -14.99 -25.23 7.44
C ILE A 340 -14.47 -24.35 8.57
N SER A 341 -15.24 -23.34 8.96
CA SER A 341 -14.96 -22.54 10.15
C SER A 341 -15.31 -23.31 11.43
N LYS A 342 -14.93 -22.76 12.59
CA LYS A 342 -15.30 -23.32 13.91
C LYS A 342 -16.82 -23.50 14.13
N ASP A 343 -17.64 -22.74 13.38
CA ASP A 343 -19.10 -22.73 13.48
C ASP A 343 -19.74 -23.60 12.38
N ASP A 344 -18.99 -24.53 11.80
CA ASP A 344 -19.40 -25.46 10.72
C ASP A 344 -19.83 -24.77 9.41
N HIS A 345 -19.47 -23.51 9.21
CA HIS A 345 -19.71 -22.82 7.93
C HIS A 345 -18.62 -23.21 6.92
N ALA A 346 -19.03 -23.79 5.79
CA ALA A 346 -18.13 -24.15 4.71
C ALA A 346 -17.61 -22.91 3.97
N TYR A 347 -16.29 -22.84 3.78
CA TYR A 347 -15.65 -21.83 2.93
C TYR A 347 -15.95 -22.05 1.44
N ASN A 348 -16.19 -23.31 1.03
CA ASN A 348 -16.80 -23.65 -0.27
C ASN A 348 -16.16 -22.93 -1.46
N TRP A 349 -14.83 -23.03 -1.59
CA TRP A 349 -14.07 -22.48 -2.71
C TRP A 349 -14.21 -20.96 -2.87
N GLU A 350 -14.33 -20.21 -1.78
CA GLU A 350 -14.54 -18.76 -1.80
C GLU A 350 -13.46 -18.04 -2.63
N PHE A 351 -12.18 -18.36 -2.42
CA PHE A 351 -11.06 -17.73 -3.11
C PHE A 351 -11.06 -18.08 -4.60
N ALA A 352 -11.23 -19.36 -4.94
CA ALA A 352 -11.33 -19.80 -6.32
C ALA A 352 -12.55 -19.18 -7.05
N LYS A 353 -13.69 -19.02 -6.37
CA LYS A 353 -14.88 -18.37 -6.94
C LYS A 353 -14.67 -16.87 -7.16
N ARG A 354 -13.98 -16.19 -6.24
CA ARG A 354 -13.67 -14.76 -6.35
C ARG A 354 -12.66 -14.46 -7.46
N TYR A 355 -11.60 -15.28 -7.58
CA TYR A 355 -10.43 -14.92 -8.40
C TYR A 355 -10.09 -15.92 -9.53
N GLY A 356 -10.86 -17.00 -9.67
CA GLY A 356 -10.63 -18.04 -10.69
C GLY A 356 -10.73 -17.56 -12.13
N TYR A 357 -11.39 -16.42 -12.37
CA TYR A 357 -11.47 -15.80 -13.70
C TYR A 357 -10.10 -15.45 -14.29
N LEU A 358 -9.07 -15.28 -13.45
CA LEU A 358 -7.73 -14.89 -13.89
C LEU A 358 -7.08 -15.90 -14.82
N THR A 359 -7.36 -17.20 -14.68
CA THR A 359 -6.69 -18.26 -15.45
C THR A 359 -7.37 -18.58 -16.78
N GLY A 360 -8.42 -17.85 -17.15
CA GLY A 360 -9.14 -18.04 -18.42
C GLY A 360 -9.89 -19.37 -18.52
N GLY A 361 -9.84 -20.21 -17.48
CA GLY A 361 -10.72 -21.35 -17.30
C GLY A 361 -12.11 -20.84 -16.93
N GLU A 362 -13.13 -21.44 -17.53
CA GLU A 362 -14.50 -21.28 -17.08
C GLU A 362 -14.52 -21.61 -15.58
N THR A 363 -14.72 -20.61 -14.72
CA THR A 363 -15.11 -20.84 -13.32
C THR A 363 -16.28 -21.82 -13.32
N PRO A 364 -16.49 -22.71 -12.30
CA PRO A 364 -17.86 -23.07 -12.01
C PRO A 364 -18.57 -21.75 -11.80
N VAL A 365 -19.42 -21.50 -12.78
CA VAL A 365 -20.39 -20.44 -12.86
C VAL A 365 -20.91 -20.21 -11.43
N PRO A 366 -20.72 -19.02 -10.82
CA PRO A 366 -21.54 -18.70 -9.66
C PRO A 366 -22.97 -18.75 -10.14
N ASP A 367 -23.75 -19.79 -9.80
CA ASP A 367 -25.01 -20.22 -10.46
C ASP A 367 -25.69 -19.13 -11.30
N LYS A 368 -25.14 -18.88 -12.50
CA LYS A 368 -25.51 -17.75 -13.33
C LYS A 368 -26.89 -18.06 -13.86
N PRO A 369 -27.78 -17.05 -13.93
CA PRO A 369 -29.04 -17.25 -14.61
C PRO A 369 -28.80 -17.67 -16.06
N SER A 370 -29.67 -18.50 -16.61
CA SER A 370 -29.61 -18.93 -18.00
C SER A 370 -29.66 -17.73 -18.94
N VAL A 371 -29.01 -17.83 -20.11
CA VAL A 371 -29.08 -16.78 -21.13
C VAL A 371 -30.55 -16.56 -21.52
N PRO A 372 -31.07 -15.32 -21.51
CA PRO A 372 -32.44 -15.08 -21.93
C PRO A 372 -32.63 -15.49 -23.40
N THR A 373 -33.69 -16.26 -23.67
CA THR A 373 -33.99 -16.77 -25.01
C THR A 373 -35.20 -16.08 -25.61
N GLY A 374 -35.36 -16.14 -26.94
CA GLY A 374 -36.56 -15.63 -27.61
C GLY A 374 -36.72 -14.10 -27.57
N LEU A 375 -35.61 -13.36 -27.41
CA LEU A 375 -35.59 -11.90 -27.55
C LEU A 375 -36.19 -11.52 -28.90
N ARG A 376 -37.25 -10.72 -28.86
CA ARG A 376 -37.95 -10.19 -30.05
C ARG A 376 -38.63 -8.88 -29.74
N SER A 377 -38.85 -8.07 -30.77
CA SER A 377 -39.73 -6.90 -30.68
C SER A 377 -41.19 -7.32 -30.85
N THR A 378 -42.08 -6.77 -30.03
CA THR A 378 -43.54 -6.98 -30.13
C THR A 378 -44.29 -5.74 -30.58
N GLU A 379 -43.70 -4.56 -30.42
CA GLU A 379 -44.29 -3.27 -30.81
C GLU A 379 -43.18 -2.30 -31.20
N GLN A 380 -43.47 -1.45 -32.18
CA GLN A 380 -42.58 -0.42 -32.71
C GLN A 380 -43.44 0.82 -32.93
N THR A 381 -43.04 1.95 -32.38
CA THR A 381 -43.58 3.27 -32.70
C THR A 381 -42.50 4.07 -33.46
N PRO A 382 -42.76 5.33 -33.84
CA PRO A 382 -41.71 6.19 -34.35
C PRO A 382 -40.55 6.45 -33.40
N ASP A 383 -40.76 6.33 -32.10
CA ASP A 383 -39.77 6.72 -31.08
C ASP A 383 -39.58 5.68 -29.97
N SER A 384 -40.21 4.51 -30.08
CA SER A 384 -40.01 3.41 -29.14
C SER A 384 -40.02 2.03 -29.80
N VAL A 385 -39.38 1.10 -29.12
CA VAL A 385 -39.42 -0.34 -29.42
C VAL A 385 -39.69 -1.10 -28.14
N LYS A 386 -40.73 -1.93 -28.15
CA LYS A 386 -41.03 -2.87 -27.07
C LYS A 386 -40.38 -4.22 -27.36
N LEU A 387 -39.54 -4.66 -26.44
CA LEU A 387 -38.75 -5.89 -26.48
C LEU A 387 -39.25 -6.85 -25.41
N VAL A 388 -39.40 -8.12 -25.76
CA VAL A 388 -39.76 -9.20 -24.82
C VAL A 388 -38.83 -10.40 -25.03
N TRP A 389 -38.59 -11.15 -23.96
CA TRP A 389 -37.82 -12.39 -23.98
C TRP A 389 -38.41 -13.39 -22.99
N SER A 390 -37.88 -14.61 -22.99
CA SER A 390 -38.25 -15.65 -22.02
C SER A 390 -37.51 -15.43 -20.70
N LEU A 391 -38.18 -15.73 -19.59
CA LEU A 391 -37.58 -15.66 -18.25
C LEU A 391 -36.34 -16.56 -18.16
N SER A 392 -35.27 -16.02 -17.60
CA SER A 392 -34.06 -16.78 -17.25
C SER A 392 -34.26 -17.55 -15.94
N VAL A 393 -33.58 -18.69 -15.82
CA VAL A 393 -33.63 -19.56 -14.63
C VAL A 393 -32.22 -19.82 -14.11
N GLY A 394 -32.07 -19.92 -12.78
CA GLY A 394 -30.80 -20.18 -12.10
C GLY A 394 -31.07 -20.58 -10.66
N GLN A 395 -30.04 -20.93 -9.87
CA GLN A 395 -30.21 -21.22 -8.44
C GLN A 395 -30.63 -19.98 -7.65
N ASN A 396 -30.13 -18.81 -8.05
CA ASN A 396 -30.54 -17.53 -7.49
C ASN A 396 -31.68 -16.91 -8.31
N PRO A 397 -32.66 -16.27 -7.68
CA PRO A 397 -33.68 -15.49 -8.39
C PRO A 397 -33.05 -14.43 -9.31
N VAL A 398 -33.61 -14.26 -10.50
CA VAL A 398 -33.23 -13.18 -11.42
C VAL A 398 -33.69 -11.85 -10.81
N LEU A 399 -32.74 -10.96 -10.52
CA LEU A 399 -33.00 -9.63 -9.99
C LEU A 399 -33.48 -8.68 -11.10
N ARG A 400 -32.79 -8.69 -12.25
CA ARG A 400 -33.07 -7.82 -13.40
C ARG A 400 -32.39 -8.33 -14.67
N TYR A 401 -32.64 -7.66 -15.78
CA TYR A 401 -32.00 -7.88 -17.07
C TYR A 401 -31.28 -6.62 -17.52
N GLU A 402 -30.19 -6.80 -18.26
CA GLU A 402 -29.51 -5.73 -18.97
C GLU A 402 -29.68 -5.93 -20.47
N LEU A 403 -30.18 -4.92 -21.16
CA LEU A 403 -30.20 -4.83 -22.61
C LEU A 403 -29.04 -3.97 -23.08
N ARG A 404 -28.39 -4.39 -24.17
CA ARG A 404 -27.36 -3.61 -24.85
C ARG A 404 -27.88 -3.18 -26.21
N ARG A 405 -28.00 -1.86 -26.42
CA ARG A 405 -28.33 -1.22 -27.69
C ARG A 405 -27.07 -0.80 -28.43
N ASP A 406 -26.96 -1.15 -29.72
CA ASP A 406 -25.85 -0.82 -30.63
C ASP A 406 -24.46 -1.07 -30.02
N ASN A 407 -24.34 -2.18 -29.28
CA ASN A 407 -23.13 -2.62 -28.60
C ASN A 407 -22.53 -1.64 -27.56
N SER A 408 -23.19 -0.54 -27.23
CA SER A 408 -22.59 0.55 -26.44
C SER A 408 -23.50 1.13 -25.35
N VAL A 409 -24.82 1.07 -25.51
CA VAL A 409 -25.77 1.65 -24.54
C VAL A 409 -26.40 0.55 -23.70
N SER A 410 -26.26 0.60 -22.37
CA SER A 410 -26.88 -0.34 -21.44
C SER A 410 -28.19 0.21 -20.88
N LEU A 411 -29.24 -0.60 -20.97
CA LEU A 411 -30.59 -0.36 -20.42
C LEU A 411 -30.92 -1.49 -19.44
N PHE A 412 -31.73 -1.23 -18.42
CA PHE A 412 -32.08 -2.23 -17.42
C PHE A 412 -33.60 -2.45 -17.33
N ALA A 413 -34.00 -3.69 -17.03
CA ALA A 413 -35.39 -4.08 -16.88
C ALA A 413 -35.57 -5.12 -15.77
N ASP A 414 -36.52 -4.91 -14.85
CA ASP A 414 -36.77 -5.83 -13.72
C ASP A 414 -37.75 -6.97 -14.09
N SER A 415 -38.15 -7.05 -15.36
CA SER A 415 -39.05 -8.07 -15.89
C SER A 415 -38.61 -8.47 -17.31
N PRO A 416 -39.06 -9.61 -17.88
CA PRO A 416 -38.61 -10.07 -19.20
C PRO A 416 -39.25 -9.29 -20.37
N SER A 417 -39.42 -7.99 -20.17
CA SER A 417 -39.97 -7.01 -21.11
C SER A 417 -39.32 -5.65 -20.83
N HIS A 418 -38.99 -4.91 -21.89
CA HIS A 418 -38.50 -3.55 -21.80
C HIS A 418 -39.03 -2.72 -22.97
N GLU A 419 -39.39 -1.47 -22.70
CA GLU A 419 -39.76 -0.50 -23.73
C GLU A 419 -38.65 0.55 -23.81
N ASP A 420 -37.87 0.50 -24.89
CA ASP A 420 -36.83 1.49 -25.17
C ASP A 420 -37.47 2.68 -25.90
N THR A 421 -37.38 3.88 -25.33
CA THR A 421 -38.08 5.09 -25.78
C THR A 421 -37.09 6.20 -26.14
N GLY A 422 -37.54 7.22 -26.88
CA GLY A 422 -36.69 8.33 -27.34
C GLY A 422 -35.78 7.96 -28.52
N LEU A 423 -36.16 6.92 -29.27
CA LEU A 423 -35.48 6.49 -30.48
C LEU A 423 -35.80 7.42 -31.66
N GLN A 424 -34.92 7.46 -32.66
CA GLN A 424 -35.17 8.24 -33.86
C GLN A 424 -36.15 7.50 -34.77
N PRO A 425 -37.15 8.18 -35.37
CA PRO A 425 -38.04 7.58 -36.36
C PRO A 425 -37.33 7.00 -37.58
N GLY A 426 -37.85 5.88 -38.09
CA GLY A 426 -37.30 5.19 -39.26
C GLY A 426 -35.86 4.70 -39.10
N THR A 427 -35.38 4.52 -37.87
CA THR A 427 -33.99 4.16 -37.56
C THR A 427 -33.89 2.73 -37.04
N THR A 428 -32.88 2.00 -37.50
CA THR A 428 -32.60 0.62 -37.10
C THR A 428 -31.62 0.58 -35.94
N TYR A 429 -31.97 -0.18 -34.90
CA TYR A 429 -31.18 -0.41 -33.70
C TYR A 429 -30.92 -1.90 -33.51
N SER A 430 -29.77 -2.26 -32.94
CA SER A 430 -29.41 -3.64 -32.56
C SER A 430 -29.57 -3.85 -31.06
N TYR A 431 -30.22 -4.94 -30.63
CA TYR A 431 -30.44 -5.28 -29.23
C TYR A 431 -29.96 -6.68 -28.87
N GLN A 432 -29.32 -6.78 -27.70
CA GLN A 432 -29.03 -8.04 -27.00
C GLN A 432 -29.48 -7.93 -25.55
N VAL A 433 -29.78 -9.04 -24.88
CA VAL A 433 -30.16 -9.04 -23.46
C VAL A 433 -29.40 -10.10 -22.66
N ARG A 434 -29.07 -9.81 -21.41
CA ARG A 434 -28.54 -10.78 -20.43
C ARG A 434 -29.29 -10.67 -19.11
N ALA A 435 -29.32 -11.75 -18.34
CA ALA A 435 -29.92 -11.78 -17.00
C ALA A 435 -28.88 -11.47 -15.92
N ILE A 436 -29.35 -10.88 -14.83
CA ILE A 436 -28.59 -10.57 -13.61
C ILE A 436 -29.37 -11.12 -12.42
N ASP A 437 -28.77 -11.97 -11.60
CA ASP A 437 -29.41 -12.52 -10.40
C ASP A 437 -29.29 -11.59 -9.16
N VAL A 438 -29.94 -11.98 -8.05
CA VAL A 438 -29.89 -11.23 -6.76
C VAL A 438 -28.49 -11.18 -6.13
N MET A 439 -27.56 -12.02 -6.60
CA MET A 439 -26.15 -12.03 -6.20
C MET A 439 -25.26 -11.28 -7.23
N ASN A 440 -25.89 -10.58 -8.18
CA ASN A 440 -25.26 -9.82 -9.26
C ASN A 440 -24.47 -10.66 -10.28
N ASN A 441 -24.71 -11.97 -10.35
CA ASN A 441 -24.13 -12.84 -11.37
C ASN A 441 -24.83 -12.61 -12.71
N THR A 442 -24.06 -12.55 -13.81
CA THR A 442 -24.60 -12.24 -15.15
C THR A 442 -24.49 -13.41 -16.12
N SER A 443 -25.55 -13.63 -16.92
CA SER A 443 -25.49 -14.56 -18.06
C SER A 443 -24.65 -13.98 -19.20
N ALA A 444 -24.31 -14.81 -20.20
CA ALA A 444 -23.92 -14.27 -21.51
C ALA A 444 -25.09 -13.49 -22.15
N PHE A 445 -24.78 -12.61 -23.10
CA PHE A 445 -25.79 -11.91 -23.90
C PHE A 445 -26.48 -12.88 -24.88
N SER A 446 -27.77 -12.66 -25.13
CA SER A 446 -28.51 -13.33 -26.21
C SER A 446 -27.89 -13.02 -27.57
N PRO A 447 -28.20 -13.81 -28.62
CA PRO A 447 -28.02 -13.36 -29.99
C PRO A 447 -28.66 -11.98 -30.21
N ALA A 448 -28.00 -11.16 -31.02
CA ALA A 448 -28.51 -9.83 -31.35
C ALA A 448 -29.70 -9.91 -32.31
N ILE A 449 -30.66 -9.01 -32.13
CA ILE A 449 -31.71 -8.75 -33.10
C ILE A 449 -31.62 -7.31 -33.58
N SER A 450 -32.02 -7.05 -34.83
CA SER A 450 -32.17 -5.70 -35.36
C SER A 450 -33.64 -5.32 -35.43
N VAL A 451 -33.97 -4.11 -34.97
CA VAL A 451 -35.35 -3.60 -34.96
C VAL A 451 -35.36 -2.17 -35.46
N SER A 452 -36.26 -1.84 -36.39
CA SER A 452 -36.45 -0.48 -36.91
C SER A 452 -37.66 0.18 -36.25
N THR A 453 -37.54 1.43 -35.83
CA THR A 453 -38.69 2.26 -35.45
C THR A 453 -39.55 2.57 -36.68
N GLN A 454 -40.84 2.85 -36.46
CA GLN A 454 -41.74 3.27 -37.53
C GLN A 454 -41.33 4.64 -38.09
N ALA A 455 -41.72 4.93 -39.34
CA ALA A 455 -41.62 6.29 -39.85
C ALA A 455 -42.57 7.20 -39.06
N GLY A 456 -42.07 8.35 -38.60
CA GLY A 456 -42.85 9.27 -37.77
C GLY A 456 -43.95 9.99 -38.54
N ASN A 457 -45.19 9.84 -38.09
CA ASN A 457 -46.30 10.75 -38.41
C ASN A 457 -46.47 11.75 -37.26
N GLY A 458 -46.00 12.99 -37.46
CA GLY A 458 -46.38 14.25 -36.78
C GLY A 458 -46.61 14.24 -35.25
N GLY A 459 -45.64 14.73 -34.49
CA GLY A 459 -45.68 14.83 -33.02
C GLY A 459 -46.58 15.94 -32.45
N GLY A 460 -47.09 15.69 -31.25
CA GLY A 460 -47.64 16.70 -30.35
C GLY A 460 -46.55 17.62 -29.78
N ALA A 461 -46.96 18.71 -29.14
CA ALA A 461 -46.06 19.72 -28.58
C ALA A 461 -45.31 19.20 -27.34
N LYS A 462 -43.98 19.39 -27.31
CA LYS A 462 -43.10 19.04 -26.19
C LYS A 462 -43.47 19.79 -24.89
N PRO A 463 -43.10 19.27 -23.71
CA PRO A 463 -43.28 19.98 -22.45
C PRO A 463 -42.54 21.31 -22.40
N THR A 464 -43.09 22.31 -21.72
CA THR A 464 -42.42 23.60 -21.52
C THR A 464 -41.24 23.46 -20.54
N PRO A 465 -40.09 24.13 -20.76
CA PRO A 465 -38.96 24.06 -19.84
C PRO A 465 -39.29 24.65 -18.46
N PRO A 466 -38.78 24.07 -17.36
CA PRO A 466 -38.87 24.69 -16.05
C PRO A 466 -37.87 25.85 -15.93
N PHE A 467 -38.03 26.69 -14.91
CA PHE A 467 -37.06 27.71 -14.52
C PHE A 467 -36.44 27.35 -13.18
N LEU A 468 -35.11 27.25 -13.12
CA LEU A 468 -34.34 26.79 -11.97
C LEU A 468 -33.81 27.97 -11.14
N SER A 469 -33.95 27.88 -9.82
CA SER A 469 -33.45 28.83 -8.84
C SER A 469 -32.69 28.11 -7.71
N ARG A 470 -31.70 28.79 -7.12
CA ARG A 470 -30.99 28.32 -5.92
C ARG A 470 -31.60 28.93 -4.67
N THR A 471 -31.90 28.11 -3.66
CA THR A 471 -32.51 28.52 -2.39
C THR A 471 -31.56 28.51 -1.20
N GLY A 472 -30.45 27.76 -1.26
CA GLY A 472 -29.47 27.68 -0.18
C GLY A 472 -28.10 27.19 -0.65
N VAL A 473 -27.05 27.54 0.10
CA VAL A 473 -25.69 27.04 -0.08
C VAL A 473 -25.01 26.92 1.27
N THR A 474 -24.27 25.83 1.49
CA THR A 474 -23.32 25.66 2.59
C THR A 474 -21.93 25.34 2.02
N ASP A 475 -20.97 25.00 2.87
CA ASP A 475 -19.67 24.45 2.45
C ASP A 475 -19.80 23.08 1.74
N THR A 476 -20.88 22.35 2.02
CA THR A 476 -21.05 20.96 1.60
C THR A 476 -22.39 20.67 0.92
N SER A 477 -23.22 21.69 0.68
CA SER A 477 -24.53 21.48 0.04
C SER A 477 -25.03 22.68 -0.79
N VAL A 478 -25.90 22.39 -1.76
CA VAL A 478 -26.64 23.37 -2.56
C VAL A 478 -28.12 22.96 -2.62
N SER A 479 -29.02 23.86 -2.23
CA SER A 479 -30.47 23.66 -2.35
C SER A 479 -31.03 24.37 -3.58
N LEU A 480 -31.87 23.66 -4.34
CA LEU A 480 -32.44 24.05 -5.62
C LEU A 480 -33.97 23.98 -5.57
N GLU A 481 -34.63 24.88 -6.31
CA GLU A 481 -36.07 24.84 -6.56
C GLU A 481 -36.36 25.19 -8.03
N TRP A 482 -37.47 24.68 -8.59
CA TRP A 482 -37.85 25.01 -9.97
C TRP A 482 -39.36 25.18 -10.20
N THR A 483 -39.70 25.91 -11.27
CA THR A 483 -41.10 26.14 -11.66
C THR A 483 -41.73 24.90 -12.30
N GLN A 484 -43.06 24.82 -12.24
CA GLN A 484 -43.81 23.74 -12.88
C GLN A 484 -43.76 23.87 -14.42
N SER A 485 -43.50 22.76 -15.11
CA SER A 485 -43.64 22.60 -16.56
C SER A 485 -45.09 22.30 -16.95
N SER A 486 -45.43 22.45 -18.23
CA SER A 486 -46.73 22.08 -18.81
C SER A 486 -46.55 21.14 -20.00
N SER A 487 -47.43 20.16 -20.15
CA SER A 487 -47.50 19.25 -21.30
C SER A 487 -48.95 18.88 -21.53
N GLU A 488 -49.37 18.79 -22.80
CA GLU A 488 -50.71 18.31 -23.18
C GLU A 488 -50.93 16.84 -22.83
N ALA A 489 -49.85 16.05 -22.81
CA ALA A 489 -49.87 14.65 -22.40
C ALA A 489 -49.92 14.49 -20.87
N GLY A 490 -49.42 15.46 -20.12
CA GLY A 490 -49.22 15.37 -18.67
C GLY A 490 -47.79 14.98 -18.31
N LEU A 491 -47.28 15.48 -17.17
CA LEU A 491 -45.88 15.30 -16.78
C LEU A 491 -45.62 13.99 -16.03
N LEU A 492 -44.47 13.39 -16.29
CA LEU A 492 -43.98 12.18 -15.63
C LEU A 492 -42.97 12.53 -14.53
N GLU A 493 -41.89 13.23 -14.87
CA GLU A 493 -40.78 13.50 -13.95
C GLU A 493 -39.97 14.75 -14.36
N TYR A 494 -39.20 15.27 -13.40
CA TYR A 494 -38.10 16.21 -13.63
C TYR A 494 -36.77 15.49 -13.47
N GLN A 495 -35.75 15.87 -14.24
CA GLN A 495 -34.39 15.36 -14.10
C GLN A 495 -33.44 16.53 -13.83
N ILE A 496 -32.68 16.44 -12.75
CA ILE A 496 -31.66 17.42 -12.35
C ILE A 496 -30.30 16.94 -12.84
N ALA A 497 -29.55 17.86 -13.44
CA ALA A 497 -28.18 17.66 -13.87
C ALA A 497 -27.22 18.55 -13.10
N ARG A 498 -26.04 18.00 -12.76
CA ARG A 498 -24.90 18.71 -12.19
C ARG A 498 -23.71 18.55 -13.13
N ASP A 499 -23.04 19.64 -13.45
CA ASP A 499 -21.88 19.69 -14.35
C ASP A 499 -22.15 18.95 -15.68
N ARG A 500 -23.35 19.20 -16.22
CA ARG A 500 -23.89 18.61 -17.46
C ARG A 500 -24.26 17.12 -17.42
N TRP A 501 -24.19 16.50 -16.25
CA TRP A 501 -24.56 15.10 -16.07
C TRP A 501 -25.83 14.96 -15.23
N PRO A 502 -26.87 14.28 -15.74
CA PRO A 502 -28.06 14.00 -14.94
C PRO A 502 -27.71 13.04 -13.80
N PHE A 503 -28.14 13.37 -12.58
CA PHE A 503 -27.83 12.55 -11.40
C PHE A 503 -29.03 12.29 -10.49
N MET A 504 -30.13 13.04 -10.68
CA MET A 504 -31.32 12.91 -9.84
C MET A 504 -32.61 13.02 -10.67
N LYS A 505 -33.64 12.27 -10.27
CA LYS A 505 -34.99 12.34 -10.82
C LYS A 505 -35.98 12.66 -9.72
N VAL A 506 -36.93 13.54 -10.01
CA VAL A 506 -38.00 13.92 -9.09
C VAL A 506 -39.33 13.71 -9.81
N PRO A 507 -40.15 12.73 -9.37
CA PRO A 507 -41.48 12.51 -9.95
C PRO A 507 -42.32 13.79 -9.97
N ALA A 508 -43.17 13.95 -10.99
CA ALA A 508 -43.90 15.21 -11.20
C ALA A 508 -44.92 15.53 -10.08
N ASP A 509 -45.30 14.55 -9.27
CA ASP A 509 -46.18 14.67 -8.10
C ASP A 509 -45.44 15.06 -6.81
N GLN A 510 -44.11 15.07 -6.81
CA GLN A 510 -43.29 15.48 -5.66
C GLN A 510 -43.04 17.00 -5.62
N PRO A 511 -42.65 17.55 -4.46
CA PRO A 511 -42.19 18.94 -4.35
C PRO A 511 -41.04 19.23 -5.32
N ARG A 512 -41.08 20.41 -5.97
CA ARG A 512 -40.07 20.85 -6.96
C ARG A 512 -38.86 21.49 -6.29
N VAL A 513 -38.29 20.76 -5.34
CA VAL A 513 -37.10 21.15 -4.59
C VAL A 513 -36.15 19.97 -4.49
N TYR A 514 -34.85 20.25 -4.40
CA TYR A 514 -33.83 19.23 -4.17
C TYR A 514 -32.62 19.85 -3.47
N THR A 515 -32.06 19.16 -2.49
CA THR A 515 -30.78 19.54 -1.86
C THR A 515 -29.72 18.53 -2.28
N ASP A 516 -28.69 19.03 -2.96
CA ASP A 516 -27.48 18.29 -3.30
C ASP A 516 -26.49 18.41 -2.15
N GLU A 517 -26.14 17.28 -1.51
CA GLU A 517 -25.30 17.19 -0.32
C GLU A 517 -23.94 16.57 -0.64
N ASN A 518 -22.99 16.61 0.31
CA ASN A 518 -21.64 16.06 0.19
C ASN A 518 -20.80 16.70 -0.94
N LEU A 519 -20.99 17.99 -1.16
CA LEU A 519 -20.20 18.80 -2.09
C LEU A 519 -18.85 19.19 -1.48
N THR A 520 -17.87 19.47 -2.33
CA THR A 520 -16.56 19.97 -1.92
C THR A 520 -16.66 21.45 -1.58
N ALA A 521 -16.12 21.88 -0.43
CA ALA A 521 -16.07 23.27 -0.02
C ALA A 521 -15.26 24.16 -0.99
N GLY A 522 -15.69 25.42 -1.15
CA GLY A 522 -15.05 26.40 -2.02
C GLY A 522 -15.06 26.08 -3.52
N ARG A 523 -15.82 25.08 -3.96
CA ARG A 523 -15.89 24.62 -5.36
C ARG A 523 -17.14 25.16 -6.06
N THR A 524 -17.01 25.45 -7.35
CA THR A 524 -18.12 25.89 -8.20
C THR A 524 -18.74 24.72 -8.95
N TYR A 525 -20.07 24.65 -8.96
CA TYR A 525 -20.92 23.64 -9.60
C TYR A 525 -21.95 24.30 -10.51
N THR A 526 -22.34 23.63 -11.59
CA THR A 526 -23.38 24.09 -12.53
C THR A 526 -24.58 23.15 -12.54
N TYR A 527 -25.80 23.70 -12.53
CA TYR A 527 -27.04 22.92 -12.47
C TYR A 527 -28.05 23.33 -13.55
N PHE A 528 -28.81 22.37 -14.08
CA PHE A 528 -30.03 22.59 -14.87
C PHE A 528 -31.07 21.50 -14.62
N VAL A 529 -32.33 21.75 -14.99
CA VAL A 529 -33.44 20.80 -14.86
C VAL A 529 -34.18 20.67 -16.20
N VAL A 530 -34.60 19.45 -16.55
CA VAL A 530 -35.50 19.17 -17.68
C VAL A 530 -36.76 18.44 -17.20
N ALA A 531 -37.87 18.60 -17.91
CA ALA A 531 -39.12 17.89 -17.64
C ALA A 531 -39.41 16.85 -18.72
N LYS A 532 -39.97 15.69 -18.32
CA LYS A 532 -40.43 14.62 -19.21
C LYS A 532 -41.93 14.47 -19.07
N ASP A 533 -42.65 14.32 -20.17
CA ASP A 533 -44.06 13.92 -20.14
C ASP A 533 -44.27 12.41 -20.18
N ILE A 534 -45.53 12.00 -20.01
CA ILE A 534 -45.94 10.59 -20.05
C ILE A 534 -45.79 9.95 -21.44
N GLN A 535 -45.64 10.77 -22.51
CA GLN A 535 -45.35 10.30 -23.86
C GLN A 535 -43.84 10.21 -24.12
N GLY A 536 -43.03 10.57 -23.13
CA GLY A 536 -41.58 10.47 -23.16
C GLY A 536 -40.86 11.62 -23.86
N GLN A 537 -41.57 12.69 -24.22
CA GLN A 537 -40.98 13.89 -24.78
C GLN A 537 -40.32 14.72 -23.67
N TRP A 538 -39.13 15.24 -23.96
CA TRP A 538 -38.38 16.11 -23.07
C TRP A 538 -38.60 17.58 -23.42
N SER A 539 -38.67 18.43 -22.40
CA SER A 539 -38.55 19.88 -22.56
C SER A 539 -37.13 20.26 -23.02
N GLU A 540 -36.97 21.52 -23.45
CA GLU A 540 -35.64 22.15 -23.43
C GLU A 540 -35.09 22.23 -21.99
N ILE A 541 -33.78 22.45 -21.84
CA ILE A 541 -33.18 22.68 -20.51
C ILE A 541 -33.73 23.96 -19.88
N SER A 542 -33.78 23.99 -18.54
CA SER A 542 -33.95 25.24 -17.80
C SER A 542 -32.80 26.22 -18.07
N ASN A 543 -32.87 27.41 -17.48
CA ASN A 543 -31.66 28.20 -17.26
C ASN A 543 -30.63 27.39 -16.46
N GLU A 544 -29.35 27.63 -16.72
CA GLU A 544 -28.25 27.11 -15.91
C GLU A 544 -28.07 27.97 -14.65
N VAL A 545 -27.76 27.34 -13.52
CA VAL A 545 -27.43 27.99 -12.25
C VAL A 545 -26.03 27.57 -11.84
N GLU A 546 -25.13 28.53 -11.72
CA GLU A 546 -23.75 28.33 -11.24
C GLU A 546 -23.66 28.73 -9.76
N VAL A 547 -23.17 27.82 -8.91
CA VAL A 547 -23.10 28.01 -7.45
C VAL A 547 -21.73 27.61 -6.94
N LYS A 548 -21.08 28.48 -6.15
CA LYS A 548 -19.86 28.15 -5.40
C LYS A 548 -20.23 27.82 -3.96
N THR A 549 -19.83 26.64 -3.47
CA THR A 549 -19.98 26.26 -2.06
C THR A 549 -19.15 27.18 -1.16
N GLU A 550 -19.58 27.35 0.09
CA GLU A 550 -18.84 28.14 1.07
C GLU A 550 -17.47 27.49 1.37
N SER A 551 -16.51 28.27 1.85
CA SER A 551 -15.21 27.76 2.28
C SER A 551 -15.31 27.12 3.67
N GLU A 552 -14.45 26.14 3.96
CA GLU A 552 -14.37 25.54 5.30
C GLU A 552 -14.06 26.60 6.39
N PRO A 553 -14.56 26.41 7.63
CA PRO A 553 -14.23 27.28 8.76
C PRO A 553 -12.75 27.19 9.15
N TYR A 554 -12.18 28.33 9.58
CA TYR A 554 -10.77 28.47 9.93
C TYR A 554 -10.38 27.64 11.17
N ARG A 555 -9.48 26.66 11.02
CA ARG A 555 -8.94 25.83 12.11
C ARG A 555 -7.80 26.56 12.85
N PRO A 556 -7.71 26.49 14.19
CA PRO A 556 -6.60 27.04 14.96
C PRO A 556 -5.24 26.42 14.59
N SER A 557 -4.17 27.22 14.66
CA SER A 557 -2.80 26.74 14.50
C SER A 557 -2.27 26.06 15.77
N LEU A 558 -1.33 25.12 15.57
CA LEU A 558 -0.62 24.44 16.65
C LEU A 558 0.15 25.44 17.54
N PRO A 559 0.28 25.17 18.85
CA PRO A 559 1.20 25.92 19.70
C PRO A 559 2.63 25.80 19.14
N VAL A 560 3.34 26.92 19.04
CA VAL A 560 4.72 26.93 18.52
C VAL A 560 5.74 26.75 19.65
N ASP A 561 6.95 26.33 19.30
CA ASP A 561 8.06 26.11 20.24
C ASP A 561 7.80 25.09 21.38
N PHE A 562 6.88 24.13 21.17
CA PHE A 562 6.60 23.07 22.15
C PHE A 562 7.85 22.22 22.41
N ARG A 563 8.34 22.24 23.65
CA ARG A 563 9.62 21.62 24.05
C ARG A 563 9.65 21.28 25.53
N SER A 564 10.61 20.46 25.95
CA SER A 564 11.00 20.40 27.36
C SER A 564 11.89 21.58 27.75
N SER A 565 11.55 22.25 28.85
CA SER A 565 12.35 23.33 29.45
C SER A 565 13.07 22.91 30.73
N GLY A 566 12.76 21.74 31.29
CA GLY A 566 13.37 21.27 32.54
C GLY A 566 13.19 19.78 32.77
N ARG A 567 14.17 19.14 33.44
CA ARG A 567 14.15 17.72 33.76
C ARG A 567 14.74 17.46 35.14
N THR A 568 14.07 16.65 35.93
CA THR A 568 14.60 16.06 37.17
C THR A 568 14.66 14.53 37.03
N THR A 569 15.01 13.82 38.10
CA THR A 569 14.93 12.36 38.14
C THR A 569 13.48 11.85 38.15
N THR A 570 12.49 12.70 38.45
CA THR A 570 11.08 12.31 38.61
C THR A 570 10.07 13.29 37.99
N SER A 571 10.53 14.23 37.17
CA SER A 571 9.66 15.19 36.50
C SER A 571 10.24 15.73 35.19
N ILE A 572 9.33 16.15 34.30
CA ILE A 572 9.63 16.83 33.04
C ILE A 572 8.78 18.11 32.98
N THR A 573 9.42 19.24 32.71
CA THR A 573 8.76 20.53 32.50
C THR A 573 8.69 20.82 31.00
N LEU A 574 7.50 21.16 30.52
CA LEU A 574 7.14 21.45 29.15
C LEU A 574 6.80 22.93 29.00
N ASP A 575 7.20 23.52 27.88
CA ASP A 575 7.02 24.95 27.58
C ASP A 575 6.64 25.12 26.11
N TRP A 576 5.82 26.13 25.81
CA TRP A 576 5.35 26.46 24.47
C TRP A 576 4.93 27.92 24.39
N SER A 577 4.98 28.47 23.18
CA SER A 577 4.42 29.77 22.86
C SER A 577 2.92 29.62 22.59
N VAL A 578 2.11 30.52 23.18
CA VAL A 578 0.66 30.50 22.97
C VAL A 578 0.30 30.78 21.51
N SER A 579 -0.69 30.07 20.97
CA SER A 579 -1.24 30.30 19.63
C SER A 579 -1.77 31.74 19.50
N THR A 580 -1.61 32.35 18.32
CA THR A 580 -1.92 33.77 18.07
C THR A 580 -2.97 34.00 16.98
N ASP A 581 -3.64 32.95 16.50
CA ASP A 581 -4.65 33.09 15.46
C ASP A 581 -5.82 33.98 15.88
N ALA A 582 -6.49 34.55 14.87
CA ALA A 582 -7.65 35.42 15.05
C ALA A 582 -8.86 34.73 15.73
N SER A 583 -8.88 33.39 15.80
CA SER A 583 -9.93 32.61 16.47
C SER A 583 -9.78 32.49 17.99
N GLY A 584 -8.69 33.03 18.56
CA GLY A 584 -8.43 33.02 20.01
C GLY A 584 -9.52 33.71 20.84
N PRO A 585 -9.60 33.46 22.16
CA PRO A 585 -8.62 32.79 23.03
C PRO A 585 -8.56 31.26 22.91
N PHE A 586 -7.42 30.66 23.32
CA PHE A 586 -7.15 29.21 23.21
C PHE A 586 -7.00 28.51 24.57
N LYS A 587 -7.37 27.23 24.58
CA LYS A 587 -7.14 26.27 25.66
C LYS A 587 -6.18 25.18 25.16
N TYR A 588 -5.30 24.68 26.03
CA TYR A 588 -4.35 23.62 25.66
C TYR A 588 -4.62 22.34 26.43
N GLU A 589 -4.43 21.21 25.77
CA GLU A 589 -4.45 19.89 26.40
C GLU A 589 -3.15 19.15 26.04
N LEU A 590 -2.53 18.55 27.05
CA LEU A 590 -1.26 17.83 26.94
C LEU A 590 -1.50 16.33 27.07
N PHE A 591 -0.70 15.55 26.35
CA PHE A 591 -0.74 14.10 26.37
C PHE A 591 0.64 13.57 26.76
N ARG A 592 0.67 12.50 27.57
CA ARG A 592 1.86 11.67 27.82
C ARG A 592 1.57 10.25 27.36
N ASP A 593 2.41 9.71 26.48
CA ASP A 593 2.25 8.36 25.92
C ASP A 593 0.82 8.13 25.39
N LYS A 594 0.28 9.14 24.70
CA LYS A 594 -1.08 9.22 24.13
C LYS A 594 -2.24 9.28 25.14
N LEU A 595 -1.95 9.38 26.44
CA LEU A 595 -2.95 9.58 27.49
C LEU A 595 -2.99 11.06 27.91
N SER A 596 -4.20 11.63 27.98
CA SER A 596 -4.38 13.03 28.40
C SER A 596 -3.90 13.25 29.84
N LEU A 597 -3.14 14.33 30.04
CA LEU A 597 -2.72 14.84 31.34
C LEU A 597 -3.71 15.86 31.93
N GLY A 598 -4.78 16.17 31.18
CA GLY A 598 -5.80 17.16 31.54
C GLY A 598 -5.84 18.36 30.57
N SER A 599 -7.02 18.98 30.49
CA SER A 599 -7.28 20.18 29.70
C SER A 599 -6.91 21.46 30.46
N ASP A 600 -6.82 22.57 29.73
CA ASP A 600 -6.52 23.92 30.25
C ASP A 600 -5.09 24.08 30.82
N ALA A 601 -4.11 23.39 30.23
CA ALA A 601 -2.71 23.53 30.58
C ALA A 601 -2.17 24.93 30.21
N THR A 602 -1.26 25.45 31.04
CA THR A 602 -0.56 26.73 30.80
C THR A 602 0.95 26.54 30.76
N PRO A 603 1.68 27.17 29.83
CA PRO A 603 3.14 27.09 29.80
C PRO A 603 3.78 27.98 30.90
N PRO A 604 4.82 27.51 31.62
CA PRO A 604 5.35 26.15 31.59
C PRO A 604 4.50 25.18 32.44
N PHE A 605 4.29 23.96 31.93
CA PHE A 605 3.60 22.87 32.62
C PHE A 605 4.61 21.85 33.14
N THR A 606 4.46 21.35 34.38
CA THR A 606 5.35 20.32 34.93
C THR A 606 4.59 19.03 35.15
N ASP A 607 5.02 17.97 34.46
CA ASP A 607 4.59 16.60 34.69
C ASP A 607 5.51 15.93 35.72
N GLY A 608 4.94 15.48 36.84
CA GLY A 608 5.67 14.95 37.99
C GLY A 608 5.28 13.52 38.36
N GLY A 609 6.07 12.88 39.23
CA GLY A 609 5.83 11.50 39.66
C GLY A 609 6.33 10.45 38.66
N LEU A 610 7.26 10.83 37.79
CA LEU A 610 7.85 9.98 36.77
C LEU A 610 8.93 9.05 37.36
N SER A 611 9.14 7.91 36.72
CA SER A 611 10.25 7.01 37.03
C SER A 611 11.56 7.57 36.47
N HIS A 612 12.67 7.42 37.21
CA HIS A 612 14.00 7.85 36.76
C HIS A 612 14.49 7.00 35.58
N SER A 613 15.37 7.57 34.74
CA SER A 613 15.93 6.91 33.55
C SER A 613 14.88 6.33 32.60
N ASN A 614 13.66 6.88 32.59
CA ASN A 614 12.55 6.40 31.77
C ASN A 614 12.20 7.41 30.69
N LEU A 615 11.86 6.90 29.50
CA LEU A 615 11.47 7.68 28.34
C LEU A 615 9.96 7.92 28.35
N TYR A 616 9.53 9.14 28.02
CA TYR A 616 8.14 9.55 27.92
C TYR A 616 7.93 10.36 26.63
N GLY A 617 6.81 10.11 25.93
CA GLY A 617 6.40 10.89 24.77
C GLY A 617 5.35 11.94 25.15
N TYR A 618 5.51 13.19 24.67
CA TYR A 618 4.58 14.28 24.94
C TYR A 618 4.04 14.93 23.65
N GLN A 619 2.75 15.26 23.66
CA GLN A 619 2.05 15.97 22.58
C GLN A 619 1.11 17.04 23.13
N ILE A 620 0.73 18.02 22.30
CA ILE A 620 -0.15 19.13 22.67
C ILE A 620 -1.18 19.43 21.57
N ILE A 621 -2.39 19.85 21.97
CA ILE A 621 -3.41 20.45 21.09
C ILE A 621 -3.80 21.85 21.58
N ALA A 622 -4.27 22.70 20.67
CA ALA A 622 -4.92 23.98 20.97
C ALA A 622 -6.38 23.95 20.54
N THR A 623 -7.29 24.42 21.40
CA THR A 623 -8.73 24.53 21.11
C THR A 623 -9.18 25.97 21.26
N ASP A 624 -9.88 26.52 20.26
CA ASP A 624 -10.34 27.90 20.28
C ASP A 624 -11.65 28.12 21.05
N SER A 625 -12.12 29.37 21.06
CA SER A 625 -13.35 29.79 21.75
C SER A 625 -14.65 29.19 21.16
N GLN A 626 -14.61 28.67 19.94
CA GLN A 626 -15.74 28.00 19.29
C GLN A 626 -15.71 26.48 19.49
N GLY A 627 -14.68 25.95 20.17
CA GLY A 627 -14.51 24.53 20.41
C GLY A 627 -13.87 23.78 19.24
N ILE A 628 -13.27 24.49 18.27
CA ILE A 628 -12.52 23.87 17.17
C ILE A 628 -11.09 23.64 17.64
N SER A 629 -10.58 22.42 17.45
CA SER A 629 -9.21 22.05 17.82
C SER A 629 -8.26 22.08 16.62
N SER A 630 -7.00 22.46 16.89
CA SER A 630 -5.87 22.23 15.99
C SER A 630 -5.68 20.73 15.74
N GLU A 631 -4.78 20.40 14.82
CA GLU A 631 -4.20 19.05 14.77
C GLU A 631 -3.42 18.74 16.06
N LEU A 632 -3.08 17.47 16.28
CA LEU A 632 -2.19 17.02 17.36
C LEU A 632 -0.73 17.32 17.00
N SER A 633 0.06 17.85 17.94
CA SER A 633 1.48 18.11 17.68
C SER A 633 2.25 16.82 17.38
N GLU A 634 3.39 16.97 16.72
CA GLU A 634 4.43 15.93 16.74
C GLU A 634 4.79 15.54 18.17
N GLU A 635 5.18 14.28 18.36
CA GLU A 635 5.59 13.76 19.66
C GLU A 635 7.02 14.16 19.99
N ILE A 636 7.22 14.83 21.12
CA ILE A 636 8.55 15.06 21.68
C ILE A 636 8.87 13.95 22.68
N LEU A 637 10.07 13.38 22.58
CA LEU A 637 10.52 12.30 23.44
C LEU A 637 11.50 12.84 24.49
N GLU A 638 11.21 12.59 25.76
CA GLU A 638 11.99 13.11 26.87
C GLU A 638 12.29 12.05 27.92
N THR A 639 13.54 12.05 28.39
CA THR A 639 14.02 11.09 29.41
C THR A 639 14.27 11.80 30.73
N THR A 640 13.74 11.25 31.83
CA THR A 640 14.08 11.70 33.18
C THR A 640 15.57 11.47 33.47
N LYS A 641 16.16 12.31 34.32
CA LYS A 641 17.59 12.21 34.67
C LYS A 641 17.87 10.87 35.36
N THR A 642 19.07 10.34 35.11
CA THR A 642 19.61 9.15 35.78
C THR A 642 20.06 9.48 37.20
N GLU A 643 19.91 8.52 38.11
CA GLU A 643 20.50 8.59 39.46
C GLU A 643 22.04 8.42 39.38
N ALA A 644 22.80 9.23 40.11
CA ALA A 644 24.27 9.21 40.02
C ALA A 644 24.87 7.90 40.58
N SER A 645 25.86 7.33 39.86
CA SER A 645 26.64 6.16 40.29
C SER A 645 28.14 6.51 40.24
N PRO A 646 28.96 6.10 41.23
CA PRO A 646 30.37 6.50 41.35
C PRO A 646 31.32 5.87 40.31
N ASP A 647 30.87 4.90 39.51
CA ASP A 647 31.74 4.09 38.63
C ASP A 647 31.71 4.51 37.14
N ARG A 648 31.08 5.64 36.78
CA ARG A 648 30.99 6.11 35.37
C ARG A 648 31.04 7.64 35.26
N PRO A 649 31.54 8.19 34.15
CA PRO A 649 31.45 9.63 33.89
C PRO A 649 30.00 10.09 33.83
N THR A 650 29.74 11.32 34.29
CA THR A 650 28.43 11.97 34.10
C THR A 650 28.19 12.27 32.61
N PRO A 651 26.94 12.21 32.12
CA PRO A 651 26.63 12.59 30.73
C PRO A 651 27.03 14.04 30.43
N PRO A 652 27.53 14.34 29.22
CA PRO A 652 27.75 15.72 28.80
C PRO A 652 26.44 16.50 28.83
N GLY A 653 26.43 17.66 29.48
CA GLY A 653 25.24 18.49 29.62
C GLY A 653 25.03 19.43 28.43
N ASN A 654 23.81 19.95 28.26
CA ASN A 654 23.53 21.14 27.43
C ASN A 654 24.13 21.09 26.02
N LEU A 655 24.03 19.93 25.35
CA LEU A 655 24.37 19.85 23.93
C LEU A 655 23.46 20.83 23.18
N ARG A 656 24.04 21.66 22.32
CA ARG A 656 23.33 22.69 21.56
C ARG A 656 24.04 23.02 20.26
N GLN A 657 23.29 23.46 19.26
CA GLN A 657 23.83 24.07 18.06
C GLN A 657 24.30 25.50 18.36
N THR A 658 25.50 25.86 17.90
CA THR A 658 26.09 27.19 18.06
C THR A 658 26.32 27.92 16.74
N GLY A 659 26.14 27.23 15.61
CA GLY A 659 26.20 27.80 14.26
C GLY A 659 25.83 26.78 13.20
N ALA A 660 25.53 27.26 11.99
CA ALA A 660 25.38 26.45 10.80
C ALA A 660 25.86 27.20 9.57
N THR A 661 26.24 26.43 8.56
CA THR A 661 26.32 26.87 7.17
C THR A 661 25.40 25.99 6.32
N THR A 662 25.38 26.18 5.02
CA THR A 662 24.67 25.27 4.10
C THR A 662 25.22 23.85 4.13
N THR A 663 26.45 23.62 4.60
CA THR A 663 27.07 22.28 4.59
C THR A 663 27.74 21.90 5.90
N SER A 664 27.52 22.65 6.97
CA SER A 664 28.10 22.34 8.28
C SER A 664 27.22 22.78 9.45
N VAL A 665 27.44 22.15 10.59
CA VAL A 665 26.81 22.49 11.88
C VAL A 665 27.90 22.57 12.95
N SER A 666 27.87 23.63 13.76
CA SER A 666 28.71 23.76 14.95
C SER A 666 27.90 23.41 16.20
N LEU A 667 28.47 22.58 17.07
CA LEU A 667 27.86 22.09 18.31
C LEU A 667 28.73 22.46 19.51
N ALA A 668 28.12 22.68 20.68
CA ALA A 668 28.79 22.81 21.97
C ALA A 668 28.04 22.07 23.07
N TRP A 669 28.75 21.63 24.11
CA TRP A 669 28.20 20.94 25.28
C TRP A 669 28.97 21.33 26.55
N ASP A 670 28.41 21.00 27.71
CA ASP A 670 29.00 21.22 29.01
C ASP A 670 29.83 20.00 29.44
N LYS A 671 30.86 20.24 30.25
CA LYS A 671 31.85 19.23 30.67
C LYS A 671 31.21 18.11 31.51
N SER A 672 31.66 16.89 31.30
CA SER A 672 31.42 15.72 32.13
C SER A 672 32.43 15.63 33.29
N ASP A 673 31.94 15.26 34.47
CA ASP A 673 32.74 14.88 35.63
C ASP A 673 33.01 13.36 35.63
N SER A 674 34.25 12.97 35.97
CA SER A 674 34.68 11.59 36.21
C SER A 674 35.89 11.55 37.14
N VAL A 675 35.99 10.50 37.96
CA VAL A 675 37.22 10.04 38.63
C VAL A 675 37.50 8.64 38.06
N PRO A 676 38.54 8.44 37.23
CA PRO A 676 39.83 9.15 37.27
C PRO A 676 39.99 10.35 36.31
N GLY A 677 38.99 10.68 35.48
CA GLY A 677 39.01 11.84 34.58
C GLY A 677 38.60 11.49 33.15
N ILE A 678 38.28 12.49 32.32
CA ILE A 678 37.81 12.29 30.94
C ILE A 678 38.98 12.03 29.99
N LYS A 679 38.87 10.97 29.16
CA LYS A 679 39.82 10.59 28.11
C LYS A 679 39.50 11.24 26.77
N PHE A 680 38.23 11.27 26.36
CA PHE A 680 37.73 11.98 25.17
C PHE A 680 36.20 12.09 25.17
N TYR A 681 35.65 12.98 24.35
CA TYR A 681 34.23 13.00 24.01
C TYR A 681 34.02 12.38 22.63
N SER A 682 32.87 11.75 22.41
CA SER A 682 32.44 11.29 21.10
C SER A 682 31.15 12.00 20.70
N VAL A 683 31.18 12.65 19.55
CA VAL A 683 30.01 13.25 18.92
C VAL A 683 29.43 12.24 17.94
N TYR A 684 28.15 11.92 18.12
CA TYR A 684 27.43 10.96 17.30
C TYR A 684 26.40 11.72 16.49
N ARG A 685 26.49 11.62 15.16
CA ARG A 685 25.37 11.92 14.25
C ARG A 685 24.58 10.64 14.08
N ILE A 686 23.29 10.66 14.38
CA ILE A 686 22.43 9.50 14.20
C ILE A 686 22.46 9.07 12.73
N GLY A 687 22.84 7.81 12.47
CA GLY A 687 23.03 7.27 11.12
C GLY A 687 24.41 7.50 10.48
N ALA A 688 25.44 7.94 11.21
CA ALA A 688 26.81 8.07 10.70
C ALA A 688 27.91 7.69 11.70
N ALA A 689 29.17 7.73 11.24
CA ALA A 689 30.34 7.44 12.08
C ALA A 689 30.53 8.49 13.19
N ARG A 690 31.00 8.03 14.36
CA ARG A 690 31.33 8.91 15.49
C ARG A 690 32.58 9.75 15.19
N VAL A 691 32.60 10.98 15.69
CA VAL A 691 33.77 11.86 15.65
C VAL A 691 34.33 12.00 17.06
N PRO A 692 35.48 11.39 17.38
CA PRO A 692 36.12 11.59 18.67
C PRO A 692 36.78 12.98 18.72
N VAL A 693 36.62 13.67 19.85
CA VAL A 693 37.29 14.94 20.13
C VAL A 693 37.98 14.87 21.48
N GLY A 694 39.11 15.57 21.61
CA GLY A 694 39.96 15.49 22.80
C GLY A 694 39.24 15.83 24.12
N PRO A 695 39.82 15.46 25.27
CA PRO A 695 39.15 15.55 26.58
C PRO A 695 38.83 16.97 27.04
N GLU A 696 39.47 17.98 26.47
CA GLU A 696 39.23 19.41 26.75
C GLU A 696 38.35 20.09 25.68
N ILE A 697 37.92 19.35 24.66
CA ILE A 697 37.09 19.89 23.57
C ILE A 697 35.62 19.80 23.97
N LEU A 698 34.99 20.97 24.10
CA LEU A 698 33.57 21.12 24.45
C LEU A 698 32.73 21.71 23.31
N ALA A 699 33.32 21.84 22.12
CA ALA A 699 32.65 22.29 20.91
C ALA A 699 33.33 21.73 19.66
N CYS A 700 32.55 21.41 18.62
CA CYS A 700 33.08 20.94 17.34
C CYS A 700 32.21 21.41 16.17
N THR A 701 32.80 21.49 14.97
CA THR A 701 32.08 21.74 13.72
C THR A 701 32.11 20.50 12.86
N LEU A 702 30.94 20.06 12.40
CA LEU A 702 30.77 18.92 11.52
C LEU A 702 30.47 19.43 10.11
N GLU A 703 31.34 19.09 9.16
CA GLU A 703 31.28 19.51 7.76
C GLU A 703 30.72 18.41 6.85
N GLY A 704 30.48 18.72 5.58
CA GLY A 704 30.01 17.76 4.57
C GLY A 704 28.54 17.36 4.71
N LEU A 705 27.73 18.22 5.32
CA LEU A 705 26.30 18.03 5.51
C LEU A 705 25.50 18.53 4.29
N THR A 706 24.31 17.99 4.09
CA THR A 706 23.38 18.39 3.03
C THR A 706 22.69 19.70 3.42
N PRO A 707 22.53 20.68 2.51
CA PRO A 707 21.80 21.94 2.78
C PRO A 707 20.35 21.74 3.19
N GLY A 708 19.84 22.63 4.06
CA GLY A 708 18.45 22.64 4.54
C GLY A 708 18.00 21.35 5.23
N THR A 709 18.94 20.56 5.76
CA THR A 709 18.69 19.23 6.32
C THR A 709 18.84 19.26 7.84
N VAL A 710 17.85 18.67 8.53
CA VAL A 710 17.89 18.48 9.98
C VAL A 710 18.65 17.19 10.29
N TYR A 711 19.62 17.27 11.21
CA TYR A 711 20.38 16.14 11.72
C TYR A 711 20.18 16.00 13.22
N GLN A 712 20.27 14.77 13.72
CA GLN A 712 20.22 14.51 15.16
C GLN A 712 21.61 14.17 15.69
N PHE A 713 21.99 14.82 16.80
CA PHE A 713 23.27 14.64 17.46
C PHE A 713 23.14 14.29 18.94
N ILE A 714 24.05 13.46 19.43
CA ILE A 714 24.30 13.22 20.86
C ILE A 714 25.80 13.24 21.13
N VAL A 715 26.20 13.51 22.37
CA VAL A 715 27.59 13.43 22.81
C VAL A 715 27.68 12.48 24.01
N GLY A 716 28.72 11.65 24.02
CA GLY A 716 29.08 10.81 25.16
C GLY A 716 30.51 11.09 25.62
N ALA A 717 30.77 10.95 26.91
CA ALA A 717 32.10 11.07 27.49
C ALA A 717 32.67 9.71 27.84
N TYR A 718 33.96 9.52 27.56
CA TYR A 718 34.73 8.35 27.98
C TYR A 718 35.74 8.80 29.04
N ASP A 719 35.85 8.07 30.14
CA ASP A 719 36.94 8.28 31.10
C ASP A 719 38.23 7.55 30.72
N THR A 720 39.27 7.77 31.51
CA THR A 720 40.59 7.14 31.35
C THR A 720 40.58 5.62 31.50
N GLU A 721 39.49 5.03 31.99
CA GLU A 721 39.27 3.59 32.12
C GLU A 721 38.34 3.03 31.02
N ASP A 722 38.03 3.85 30.01
CA ASP A 722 37.14 3.54 28.89
C ASP A 722 35.67 3.29 29.29
N ALA A 723 35.25 3.72 30.48
CA ALA A 723 33.85 3.72 30.86
C ALA A 723 33.10 4.87 30.18
N LEU A 724 31.98 4.53 29.54
CA LEU A 724 31.13 5.46 28.82
C LEU A 724 30.02 6.01 29.73
N SER A 725 29.83 7.33 29.69
CA SER A 725 28.71 8.03 30.31
C SER A 725 27.35 7.64 29.70
N GLY A 726 26.25 8.00 30.34
CA GLY A 726 24.98 8.15 29.62
C GLY A 726 25.10 9.19 28.49
N PRO A 727 24.21 9.18 27.49
CA PRO A 727 24.24 10.18 26.41
C PRO A 727 23.81 11.56 26.92
N SER A 728 24.28 12.62 26.25
CA SER A 728 23.71 13.96 26.40
C SER A 728 22.23 14.01 25.97
N ASN A 729 21.59 15.18 26.10
CA ASN A 729 20.36 15.44 25.37
C ASN A 729 20.60 15.29 23.85
N VAL A 730 19.56 14.89 23.12
CA VAL A 730 19.56 14.90 21.65
C VAL A 730 19.40 16.35 21.19
N VAL A 731 20.18 16.76 20.20
CA VAL A 731 20.00 18.03 19.50
C VAL A 731 19.61 17.76 18.06
N GLN A 732 18.48 18.32 17.65
CA GLN A 732 18.17 18.53 16.25
C GLN A 732 18.89 19.79 15.79
N ALA A 733 19.89 19.62 14.93
CA ALA A 733 20.64 20.72 14.37
C ALA A 733 20.52 20.73 12.85
N SER A 734 20.25 21.91 12.31
CA SER A 734 19.94 22.10 10.89
C SER A 734 21.07 22.84 10.19
N THR A 735 21.41 22.39 8.99
CA THR A 735 22.17 23.22 8.05
C THR A 735 21.27 24.34 7.52
N SER A 736 21.88 25.49 7.20
CA SER A 736 21.15 26.57 6.51
C SER A 736 20.67 26.09 5.13
N ALA A 737 19.53 26.58 4.68
CA ALA A 737 19.04 26.29 3.33
C ALA A 737 19.94 26.95 2.27
N ALA A 738 20.11 26.30 1.12
CA ALA A 738 20.76 26.93 -0.02
C ALA A 738 19.87 28.06 -0.57
N LEU A 739 20.44 29.24 -0.81
CA LEU A 739 19.72 30.35 -1.41
C LEU A 739 19.48 30.07 -2.92
N PRO A 740 18.27 30.33 -3.44
CA PRO A 740 17.98 30.18 -4.86
C PRO A 740 18.79 31.18 -5.70
N GLU A 741 19.25 30.78 -6.89
CA GLU A 741 19.84 31.72 -7.86
C GLU A 741 18.80 32.73 -8.35
N TRP A 742 19.21 33.99 -8.47
CA TRP A 742 18.38 35.07 -9.00
C TRP A 742 18.03 34.80 -10.47
N LYS A 743 16.78 35.09 -10.83
CA LYS A 743 16.23 34.89 -12.17
C LYS A 743 15.53 36.17 -12.63
N THR A 744 15.52 36.37 -13.95
CA THR A 744 14.70 37.40 -14.62
C THR A 744 13.23 36.99 -14.69
N ALA A 745 12.33 37.96 -14.88
CA ALA A 745 10.87 37.76 -14.98
C ALA A 745 10.29 36.98 -13.79
N THR A 746 10.89 37.15 -12.61
CA THR A 746 10.49 36.50 -11.36
C THR A 746 10.04 37.57 -10.39
N ASP A 747 8.88 37.36 -9.77
CA ASP A 747 8.40 38.25 -8.72
C ASP A 747 9.17 37.99 -7.44
N TYR A 748 9.82 39.03 -6.93
CA TYR A 748 10.50 39.03 -5.65
C TYR A 748 9.76 39.94 -4.68
N VAL A 749 9.54 39.46 -3.46
CA VAL A 749 9.00 40.26 -2.36
C VAL A 749 10.12 40.72 -1.44
N LYS A 750 9.85 41.76 -0.65
CA LYS A 750 10.81 42.27 0.31
C LYS A 750 11.18 41.18 1.32
N GLY A 751 12.48 40.94 1.48
CA GLY A 751 13.02 39.90 2.35
C GLY A 751 13.46 38.62 1.63
N ASP A 752 13.10 38.45 0.36
CA ASP A 752 13.59 37.31 -0.44
C ASP A 752 15.10 37.33 -0.54
N LYS A 753 15.74 36.16 -0.40
CA LYS A 753 17.19 36.00 -0.45
C LYS A 753 17.57 35.16 -1.66
N VAL A 754 18.54 35.62 -2.41
CA VAL A 754 18.99 34.96 -3.65
C VAL A 754 20.52 34.97 -3.74
N MET A 755 21.05 34.04 -4.53
CA MET A 755 22.43 34.11 -5.04
C MET A 755 22.45 34.83 -6.38
N HIS A 756 23.47 35.65 -6.62
CA HIS A 756 23.79 36.16 -7.95
C HIS A 756 25.29 36.36 -8.07
N ALA A 757 25.88 35.81 -9.14
CA ALA A 757 27.33 35.88 -9.40
C ALA A 757 28.21 35.45 -8.21
N GLY A 758 27.75 34.45 -7.44
CA GLY A 758 28.48 33.89 -6.29
C GLY A 758 28.38 34.69 -4.99
N ALA A 759 27.59 35.76 -4.95
CA ALA A 759 27.30 36.52 -3.73
C ALA A 759 25.81 36.44 -3.38
N SER A 760 25.50 36.51 -2.08
CA SER A 760 24.14 36.48 -1.55
C SER A 760 23.56 37.88 -1.38
N TYR A 761 22.29 38.03 -1.74
CA TYR A 761 21.57 39.30 -1.69
C TYR A 761 20.19 39.12 -1.08
N ILE A 762 19.66 40.20 -0.48
CA ILE A 762 18.28 40.29 0.02
C ILE A 762 17.51 41.37 -0.75
N CYS A 763 16.27 41.07 -1.10
CA CYS A 763 15.35 41.98 -1.77
C CYS A 763 14.86 43.06 -0.79
N LEU A 764 15.06 44.33 -1.14
CA LEU A 764 14.71 45.49 -0.30
C LEU A 764 13.29 46.00 -0.56
N ASN A 765 12.81 45.86 -1.79
CA ASN A 765 11.53 46.37 -2.26
C ASN A 765 10.90 45.37 -3.22
N PRO A 766 9.60 45.05 -3.11
CA PRO A 766 8.95 44.09 -4.00
C PRO A 766 9.01 44.54 -5.46
N HIS A 767 9.34 43.64 -6.37
CA HIS A 767 9.42 43.92 -7.81
C HIS A 767 9.39 42.64 -8.64
N THR A 768 8.93 42.73 -9.87
CA THR A 768 9.19 41.73 -10.91
C THR A 768 10.57 42.00 -11.50
N SER A 769 11.49 41.04 -11.43
CA SER A 769 12.86 41.22 -11.90
C SER A 769 12.94 41.41 -13.42
N GLN A 770 13.78 42.36 -13.84
CA GLN A 770 14.15 42.59 -15.23
C GLN A 770 15.64 42.29 -15.41
N ILE A 771 16.09 42.14 -16.66
CA ILE A 771 17.48 41.77 -16.97
C ILE A 771 18.50 42.74 -16.35
N ASP A 772 18.20 44.05 -16.29
CA ASP A 772 19.07 45.09 -15.74
C ASP A 772 18.85 45.31 -14.22
N TRP A 773 17.93 44.59 -13.59
CA TRP A 773 17.58 44.73 -12.17
C TRP A 773 18.19 43.61 -11.31
N TYR A 774 19.34 43.10 -11.73
CA TYR A 774 20.01 42.02 -11.05
C TYR A 774 20.65 42.47 -9.72
N PRO A 775 20.82 41.55 -8.75
CA PRO A 775 21.47 41.85 -7.49
C PRO A 775 22.93 42.28 -7.71
N GLY A 776 23.30 43.44 -7.19
CA GLY A 776 24.58 44.11 -7.45
C GLY A 776 24.55 45.17 -8.55
N GLY A 777 23.59 45.10 -9.49
CA GLY A 777 23.33 46.13 -10.50
C GLY A 777 22.26 47.15 -10.10
N ALA A 778 21.32 46.75 -9.23
CA ALA A 778 20.21 47.59 -8.76
C ALA A 778 20.17 47.72 -7.23
N PRO A 779 20.96 48.64 -6.63
CA PRO A 779 21.11 48.76 -5.17
C PRO A 779 19.85 49.28 -4.43
N THR A 780 18.88 49.83 -5.16
CA THR A 780 17.58 50.22 -4.60
C THR A 780 16.62 49.03 -4.44
N LEU A 781 16.91 47.91 -5.11
CA LEU A 781 16.10 46.69 -5.09
C LEU A 781 16.79 45.57 -4.30
N TRP A 782 18.12 45.55 -4.24
CA TRP A 782 18.90 44.48 -3.62
C TRP A 782 20.01 45.02 -2.71
N ALA A 783 20.24 44.36 -1.57
CA ALA A 783 21.41 44.59 -0.71
C ALA A 783 22.21 43.29 -0.52
N PRO A 784 23.54 43.34 -0.34
CA PRO A 784 24.32 42.18 0.07
C PRO A 784 23.79 41.60 1.38
N TRP A 785 23.65 40.28 1.44
CA TRP A 785 23.22 39.55 2.63
C TRP A 785 24.36 38.64 3.10
N THR A 786 24.72 38.73 4.38
CA THR A 786 25.58 37.75 5.04
C THR A 786 24.85 37.21 6.25
N GLU A 787 24.93 35.91 6.46
CA GLU A 787 24.40 35.24 7.65
C GLU A 787 25.34 35.58 8.82
N GLN A 788 25.14 36.74 9.47
CA GLN A 788 25.89 37.04 10.68
C GLN A 788 25.43 36.10 11.80
N ALA A 789 26.40 35.33 12.32
CA ALA A 789 26.29 34.46 13.48
C ALA A 789 25.58 35.18 14.65
N ALA A 790 24.32 34.80 14.88
CA ALA A 790 23.59 35.14 16.09
C ALA A 790 24.25 34.41 17.27
N GLY A 791 25.24 35.04 17.88
CA GLY A 791 26.01 34.42 18.96
C GLY A 791 27.21 35.21 19.47
N ARG A 792 27.18 36.54 19.53
CA ARG A 792 28.04 37.31 20.44
C ARG A 792 27.24 38.43 21.09
N GLY A 793 26.92 38.25 22.36
CA GLY A 793 26.52 39.35 23.23
C GLY A 793 27.70 40.30 23.45
N PHE A 794 27.42 41.60 23.34
CA PHE A 794 28.15 42.75 23.90
C PHE A 794 29.54 42.50 24.53
N ARG A 795 30.60 42.74 23.76
CA ARG A 795 31.79 43.57 24.06
C ARG A 795 32.86 43.37 22.98
N ASP A 796 33.68 44.39 22.79
CA ASP A 796 34.92 44.45 21.97
C ASP A 796 34.79 45.02 20.55
N TRP A 797 34.94 46.35 20.49
CA TRP A 797 35.35 47.09 19.29
C TRP A 797 36.89 47.11 19.19
N PRO A 798 37.51 46.82 18.03
CA PRO A 798 38.94 47.05 17.81
C PRO A 798 39.27 48.55 17.71
N LYS A 799 40.21 49.02 18.54
CA LYS A 799 40.68 50.42 18.67
C LYS A 799 41.48 50.98 17.47
N GLU A 800 41.12 50.66 16.24
CA GLU A 800 41.85 51.17 15.05
C GLU A 800 41.03 52.10 14.15
N TRP A 801 39.89 52.59 14.64
CA TRP A 801 39.14 53.69 14.02
C TRP A 801 38.69 54.75 15.05
N GLN A 802 39.60 55.13 15.94
CA GLN A 802 39.64 56.47 16.55
C GLN A 802 40.84 57.23 16.01
#